data_AF-A0A812RAZ7-F1
#
_entry.id   AF-A0A812RAZ7-F1
#
_cell.length_a   1.000
_cell.length_b   1.000
_cell.length_c   1.000
_cell.angle_alpha   90.00
_cell.angle_beta   90.00
_cell.angle_gamma   90.00
#
_symmetry.space_group_name_H-M   'P 1'
#
loop_
_entity.id
_entity.type
_entity.pdbx_description
1 polymer ?
#
loop_
_entity_poly.entity_id
_entity_poly.type
_entity_poly.pdbx_seq_one_letter_code
_entity_poly.pdbx_strand_id
1 'polypeptide(L)'
;MEESGEVFRSFSWTLPHGHCLAGYFNSNKEAEWYSDRLLHNLKIDGTKDHVFFQRNNEKFKAELEGAEVPLSQLHYRGAGSEDPHKAGHTVETRALLEMLRQACAKIALSGIQRGRVSCNFVSDVDSSPIALSLDFLEDGSTRSLADLENLHKGASKGWDKLSQHAWCGRKLSTTLQQTNLWDIYLFLIWSKHNPSSKIWEQFSVHLYPKVVFLAGYLLEAYVDELANLPLAPLPLLKTKHGNSRRVPKVNKIILLQRVKAQKRHRGEVMQTHTDLTPPQIALVRAEANLEVAEYVKLLTTAFADTQHVQVSWDASTYDVETLVAIAYDYKKNVSGYLPIQNISPVQTAELHETVRTLAVQGRITRVESYSTMRSFSHALNSIGLPLAAFAKPPDLLLGPLRAEEERVLMNGTYFIYNTTTQSIQRQVPTAWSLAKQPLLISVSDQGPLNCPGLDHLQFKLRGFVLPLYDQSHRTWNDLKSAMRSVKLFRILLQFSILYNMNYGPGGTKAWMAKKQQYAEEFRAKQTADGKIFLSYMPYICHEMGLSEPTTAEEREALFGTITSLQTLQQHGPLVKLMRWFSYFQSHQFYAGEHFWTKMLIGEGGPPQQGIQPEAVLTPDILAGNLDDREELRQLKLKMGSWRLAPLLVTPWTWWKNELLVSMATPVWSCFTQKAQQLKLPHEIAGDIAKRAGTKLWAEEIHAVIGNGFFDGPQKLYPARFLSNEEEGQCISLHFRRRVQSSASYYLRPPFRYAGALLAESRETTLRQMHADWAAVLKAEKAMAGGAGMEPLKEMHWRLNSVNRLIHLIRDMAEVASTTAERRAYNNQVVELLTFVSTHLADTVIVENTHQMAKDALRDARHFQKSRTGKQVACIRCSAIPSRGVPCLKVSDDQKATASAGKSSSFDKLTHPNTHALKKEFQRLMETKTKQHTWPSTTQQMEWQQVVATEWFLCYMQDGDKFAAGPNSAWLSVLAGAAGEVVACQRAGEIMLILAVGSYGFAAWDLELAAGVRTAAGMSAFRPYRHNAIRFHHITELEDWVSVPVKPGLSGPHGPLHLEQTSEAMSLPLARIHAGLNLTCKQCQDLLALFKVNFRKNQSRASLHGLILDLFLETEHEKEEARRKMAACLLPQEEEHAEDSDMEELLEQLEDLENQGDPEIQKEKEKIKQRRTGRIAVPRAAGPDEGEQVPKRKAKAKAPPKQRKKGLLEPKMKAHLGHGFTG
;
A
#
# COMPACT_ATOMS: atom_id res chain seq x y z
N MET A 1 -13.08 -20.62 -0.53
CA MET A 1 -11.90 -20.79 -1.41
C MET A 1 -12.28 -21.81 -2.47
N GLU A 2 -12.91 -21.36 -3.55
CA GLU A 2 -12.96 -22.04 -4.84
C GLU A 2 -12.60 -20.93 -5.82
N GLU A 3 -11.37 -20.95 -6.33
CA GLU A 3 -10.88 -19.94 -7.28
C GLU A 3 -11.68 -20.10 -8.59
N SER A 4 -12.37 -19.04 -8.98
CA SER A 4 -13.14 -18.89 -10.22
C SER A 4 -12.28 -18.76 -11.48
N GLY A 5 -11.12 -19.41 -11.51
CA GLY A 5 -10.41 -19.70 -12.75
C GLY A 5 -10.68 -21.14 -13.10
N GLU A 6 -11.46 -21.41 -14.16
CA GLU A 6 -11.59 -22.76 -14.72
C GLU A 6 -10.19 -23.40 -14.79
N VAL A 7 -9.96 -24.39 -13.93
CA VAL A 7 -8.72 -25.15 -13.95
C VAL A 7 -8.66 -25.79 -15.33
N PHE A 8 -7.60 -25.52 -16.09
CA PHE A 8 -7.40 -26.15 -17.38
C PHE A 8 -7.38 -27.68 -17.21
N ARG A 9 -8.49 -28.34 -17.58
CA ARG A 9 -8.68 -29.79 -17.47
C ARG A 9 -8.15 -30.45 -18.74
N SER A 10 -6.88 -30.85 -18.71
CA SER A 10 -6.28 -31.66 -19.79
C SER A 10 -6.09 -33.10 -19.37
N PHE A 11 -6.14 -33.99 -20.36
CA PHE A 11 -6.02 -35.42 -20.18
C PHE A 11 -5.05 -36.01 -21.21
N SER A 12 -4.50 -37.17 -20.86
CA SER A 12 -3.68 -37.97 -21.76
C SER A 12 -4.13 -39.42 -21.67
N TRP A 13 -4.34 -40.05 -22.83
CA TRP A 13 -4.71 -41.45 -22.92
C TRP A 13 -3.61 -42.23 -23.65
N THR A 14 -2.99 -43.16 -22.93
CA THR A 14 -1.98 -44.06 -23.50
C THR A 14 -2.65 -45.33 -23.98
N LEU A 15 -2.61 -45.53 -25.30
CA LEU A 15 -3.09 -46.73 -25.97
C LEU A 15 -2.05 -47.86 -25.89
N PRO A 16 -2.47 -49.13 -26.06
CA PRO A 16 -1.55 -50.25 -26.14
C PRO A 16 -0.48 -50.05 -27.23
N HIS A 17 0.74 -50.55 -27.02
CA HIS A 17 1.91 -50.36 -27.89
C HIS A 17 2.56 -48.96 -27.82
N GLY A 18 2.22 -48.15 -26.81
CA GLY A 18 2.94 -46.90 -26.50
C GLY A 18 2.48 -45.66 -27.28
N HIS A 19 1.34 -45.74 -27.99
CA HIS A 19 0.72 -44.59 -28.63
C HIS A 19 0.04 -43.70 -27.60
N CYS A 20 0.25 -42.38 -27.65
CA CYS A 20 -0.33 -41.44 -26.69
C CYS A 20 -1.24 -40.44 -27.41
N LEU A 21 -2.52 -40.42 -27.05
CA LEU A 21 -3.48 -39.38 -27.40
C LEU A 21 -3.60 -38.40 -26.24
N ALA A 22 -3.99 -37.17 -26.52
CA ALA A 22 -4.20 -36.15 -25.49
C ALA A 22 -5.20 -35.11 -25.96
N GLY A 23 -5.81 -34.44 -24.99
CA GLY A 23 -6.82 -33.43 -25.24
C GLY A 23 -7.06 -32.55 -24.01
N TYR A 24 -8.11 -31.74 -24.10
CA TYR A 24 -8.60 -30.91 -23.01
C TYR A 24 -10.11 -30.74 -23.10
N PHE A 25 -10.73 -30.35 -21.99
CA PHE A 25 -12.13 -29.97 -21.97
C PHE A 25 -12.31 -28.52 -22.41
N ASN A 26 -13.16 -28.28 -23.41
CA ASN A 26 -13.48 -26.93 -23.89
C ASN A 26 -14.46 -26.20 -22.93
N SER A 27 -14.83 -24.97 -23.25
CA SER A 27 -15.77 -24.16 -22.44
C SER A 27 -17.17 -24.79 -22.30
N ASN A 28 -17.54 -25.70 -23.20
CA ASN A 28 -18.81 -26.43 -23.14
C ASN A 28 -18.71 -27.71 -22.29
N LYS A 29 -17.54 -27.97 -21.66
CA LYS A 29 -17.22 -29.20 -20.95
C LYS A 29 -17.23 -30.44 -21.85
N GLU A 30 -16.93 -30.27 -23.14
CA GLU A 30 -16.77 -31.37 -24.10
C GLU A 30 -15.28 -31.66 -24.31
N ALA A 31 -14.94 -32.93 -24.53
CA ALA A 31 -13.56 -33.35 -24.71
C ALA A 31 -13.08 -33.10 -26.15
N GLU A 32 -12.06 -32.25 -26.29
CA GLU A 32 -11.38 -31.96 -27.55
C GLU A 32 -9.98 -32.59 -27.60
N TRP A 33 -9.74 -33.39 -28.63
CA TRP A 33 -8.51 -34.13 -28.84
C TRP A 33 -7.58 -33.41 -29.80
N TYR A 34 -6.27 -33.42 -29.50
CA TYR A 34 -5.27 -32.82 -30.39
C TYR A 34 -5.10 -33.65 -31.67
N SER A 35 -5.41 -33.03 -32.82
CA SER A 35 -5.33 -33.73 -34.11
C SER A 35 -3.91 -34.13 -34.51
N ASP A 36 -2.89 -33.34 -34.16
CA ASP A 36 -1.49 -33.61 -34.50
C ASP A 36 -0.99 -34.93 -33.88
N ARG A 37 -1.47 -35.24 -32.66
CA ARG A 37 -1.23 -36.51 -31.95
C ARG A 37 -1.89 -37.68 -32.63
N LEU A 38 -3.14 -37.49 -33.05
CA LEU A 38 -3.87 -38.48 -33.82
C LEU A 38 -3.11 -38.79 -35.11
N LEU A 39 -2.86 -37.78 -35.96
CA LEU A 39 -2.17 -37.95 -37.24
C LEU A 39 -0.77 -38.57 -37.10
N HIS A 40 -0.03 -38.20 -36.05
CA HIS A 40 1.25 -38.82 -35.73
C HIS A 40 1.12 -40.32 -35.41
N ASN A 41 0.16 -40.70 -34.56
CA ASN A 41 -0.08 -42.11 -34.22
C ASN A 41 -0.58 -42.92 -35.42
N LEU A 42 -1.31 -42.28 -36.34
CA LEU A 42 -1.76 -42.90 -37.60
C LEU A 42 -0.65 -43.05 -38.65
N LYS A 43 0.58 -42.57 -38.39
CA LYS A 43 1.71 -42.57 -39.33
C LYS A 43 1.38 -41.89 -40.68
N ILE A 44 0.54 -40.86 -40.66
CA ILE A 44 0.19 -40.08 -41.84
C ILE A 44 1.35 -39.09 -42.10
N ASP A 45 2.36 -39.56 -42.83
CA ASP A 45 3.66 -38.89 -42.97
C ASP A 45 3.64 -37.68 -43.94
N GLY A 46 3.94 -36.48 -43.43
CA GLY A 46 4.67 -35.46 -44.21
C GLY A 46 3.92 -34.19 -44.66
N THR A 47 2.64 -34.01 -44.37
CA THR A 47 1.92 -32.75 -44.65
C THR A 47 1.61 -31.99 -43.36
N LYS A 48 1.65 -30.65 -43.39
CA LYS A 48 1.15 -29.83 -42.27
C LYS A 48 -0.32 -30.17 -42.01
N ASP A 49 -0.75 -30.27 -40.76
CA ASP A 49 -2.09 -30.74 -40.38
C ASP A 49 -3.22 -30.04 -41.17
N HIS A 50 -3.08 -28.72 -41.39
CA HIS A 50 -4.04 -27.94 -42.17
C HIS A 50 -4.19 -28.38 -43.63
N VAL A 51 -3.11 -28.89 -44.25
CA VAL A 51 -3.10 -29.41 -45.62
C VAL A 51 -3.79 -30.77 -45.67
N PHE A 52 -3.58 -31.60 -44.64
CA PHE A 52 -4.25 -32.89 -44.53
C PHE A 52 -5.76 -32.73 -44.40
N PHE A 53 -6.22 -31.83 -43.53
CA PHE A 53 -7.65 -31.54 -43.37
C PHE A 53 -8.26 -30.95 -44.63
N GLN A 54 -7.61 -29.97 -45.27
CA GLN A 54 -8.12 -29.40 -46.53
C GLN A 54 -8.25 -30.44 -47.65
N ARG A 55 -7.24 -31.30 -47.83
CA ARG A 55 -7.25 -32.32 -48.90
C ARG A 55 -8.30 -33.40 -48.69
N ASN A 56 -8.69 -33.67 -47.44
CA ASN A 56 -9.61 -34.74 -47.09
C ASN A 56 -10.98 -34.23 -46.58
N ASN A 57 -11.27 -32.93 -46.69
CA ASN A 57 -12.47 -32.32 -46.11
C ASN A 57 -13.77 -32.96 -46.62
N GLU A 58 -13.92 -33.10 -47.95
CA GLU A 58 -15.08 -33.75 -48.57
C GLU A 58 -15.23 -35.21 -48.12
N LYS A 59 -14.10 -35.91 -47.96
CA LYS A 59 -14.08 -37.29 -47.47
C LYS A 59 -14.49 -37.38 -46.01
N PHE A 60 -14.03 -36.46 -45.16
CA PHE A 60 -14.46 -36.40 -43.75
C PHE A 60 -15.92 -36.04 -43.63
N LYS A 61 -16.41 -35.09 -44.44
CA LYS A 61 -17.82 -34.71 -44.46
C LYS A 61 -18.71 -35.92 -44.78
N ALA A 62 -18.43 -36.64 -45.86
CA ALA A 62 -19.21 -37.82 -46.23
C ALA A 62 -19.17 -38.93 -45.15
N GLU A 63 -18.02 -39.13 -44.50
CA GLU A 63 -17.88 -40.17 -43.48
C GLU A 63 -18.54 -39.81 -42.15
N LEU A 64 -18.47 -38.54 -41.73
CA LEU A 64 -19.11 -38.04 -40.51
C LEU A 64 -20.63 -37.98 -40.70
N GLU A 65 -21.12 -37.54 -41.87
CA GLU A 65 -22.55 -37.57 -42.21
C GLU A 65 -23.10 -39.01 -42.14
N GLY A 66 -22.36 -39.99 -42.67
CA GLY A 66 -22.72 -41.41 -42.58
C GLY A 66 -22.68 -42.01 -41.17
N ALA A 67 -22.15 -41.29 -40.18
CA ALA A 67 -22.12 -41.67 -38.77
C ALA A 67 -23.08 -40.83 -37.90
N GLU A 68 -23.90 -39.96 -38.52
CA GLU A 68 -24.69 -38.92 -37.82
C GLU A 68 -23.83 -38.00 -36.91
N VAL A 69 -22.56 -37.78 -37.26
CA VAL A 69 -21.65 -36.89 -36.53
C VAL A 69 -21.59 -35.53 -37.25
N PRO A 70 -21.88 -34.41 -36.57
CA PRO A 70 -21.78 -33.09 -37.19
C PRO A 70 -20.36 -32.76 -37.62
N LEU A 71 -20.18 -32.16 -38.80
CA LEU A 71 -18.87 -31.68 -39.27
C LEU A 71 -18.26 -30.63 -38.32
N SER A 72 -19.09 -29.92 -37.53
CA SER A 72 -18.64 -28.95 -36.52
C SER A 72 -17.76 -29.56 -35.42
N GLN A 73 -17.79 -30.88 -35.25
CA GLN A 73 -16.93 -31.61 -34.32
C GLN A 73 -15.47 -31.73 -34.80
N LEU A 74 -15.20 -31.34 -36.05
CA LEU A 74 -13.87 -31.22 -36.63
C LEU A 74 -13.42 -29.74 -36.59
N HIS A 75 -12.64 -29.37 -35.58
CA HIS A 75 -12.26 -27.98 -35.32
C HIS A 75 -11.04 -27.55 -36.15
N TYR A 76 -11.29 -27.10 -37.37
CA TYR A 76 -10.25 -26.54 -38.22
C TYR A 76 -9.88 -25.10 -37.80
N ARG A 77 -8.83 -24.93 -36.98
CA ARG A 77 -8.34 -23.61 -36.52
C ARG A 77 -7.19 -23.06 -37.38
N GLY A 78 -7.49 -22.11 -38.26
CA GLY A 78 -6.53 -21.39 -39.10
C GLY A 78 -5.84 -20.19 -38.41
N ALA A 79 -5.02 -19.44 -39.17
CA ALA A 79 -4.40 -18.20 -38.70
C ALA A 79 -5.47 -17.11 -38.54
N GLY A 80 -5.91 -16.85 -37.31
CA GLY A 80 -6.97 -15.88 -37.00
C GLY A 80 -8.12 -16.40 -36.13
N SER A 81 -8.11 -17.70 -35.77
CA SER A 81 -9.09 -18.27 -34.84
C SER A 81 -9.11 -17.52 -33.50
N GLU A 82 -10.31 -17.15 -33.05
CA GLU A 82 -10.60 -16.46 -31.77
C GLU A 82 -10.53 -17.39 -30.55
N ASP A 83 -10.26 -18.69 -30.75
CA ASP A 83 -10.22 -19.66 -29.67
C ASP A 83 -9.07 -19.35 -28.68
N PRO A 84 -9.36 -19.18 -27.38
CA PRO A 84 -8.36 -18.91 -26.35
C PRO A 84 -7.34 -20.06 -26.23
N HIS A 85 -7.75 -21.28 -26.54
CA HIS A 85 -6.91 -22.46 -26.70
C HIS A 85 -6.47 -22.54 -28.16
N LYS A 86 -5.47 -21.72 -28.52
CA LYS A 86 -4.84 -21.73 -29.86
C LYS A 86 -4.16 -23.07 -30.22
N ALA A 87 -4.55 -24.22 -29.70
CA ALA A 87 -3.84 -25.48 -29.71
C ALA A 87 -3.99 -26.27 -31.01
N GLY A 88 -3.71 -25.67 -32.17
CA GLY A 88 -3.80 -26.39 -33.45
C GLY A 88 -5.23 -26.83 -33.78
N HIS A 89 -5.40 -27.72 -34.74
CA HIS A 89 -6.72 -28.30 -35.03
C HIS A 89 -7.07 -29.34 -33.97
N THR A 90 -8.32 -29.40 -33.55
CA THR A 90 -8.82 -30.38 -32.58
C THR A 90 -10.01 -31.13 -33.15
N VAL A 91 -10.38 -32.25 -32.51
CA VAL A 91 -11.57 -33.04 -32.87
C VAL A 91 -12.29 -33.46 -31.61
N GLU A 92 -13.62 -33.42 -31.60
CA GLU A 92 -14.40 -33.97 -30.49
C GLU A 92 -14.41 -35.51 -30.54
N THR A 93 -14.86 -36.12 -29.45
CA THR A 93 -14.73 -37.57 -29.22
C THR A 93 -15.40 -38.44 -30.29
N ARG A 94 -16.59 -38.08 -30.78
CA ARG A 94 -17.27 -38.87 -31.82
C ARG A 94 -16.59 -38.73 -33.18
N ALA A 95 -16.16 -37.53 -33.56
CA ALA A 95 -15.35 -37.32 -34.76
C ALA A 95 -13.98 -38.04 -34.67
N LEU A 96 -13.36 -38.09 -33.48
CA LEU A 96 -12.14 -38.86 -33.23
C LEU A 96 -12.35 -40.35 -33.54
N LEU A 97 -13.45 -40.95 -33.06
CA LEU A 97 -13.75 -42.37 -33.31
C LEU A 97 -13.83 -42.65 -34.82
N GLU A 98 -14.52 -41.78 -35.57
CA GLU A 98 -14.62 -41.89 -37.03
C GLU A 98 -13.28 -41.69 -37.76
N MET A 99 -12.39 -40.86 -37.22
CA MET A 99 -11.04 -40.72 -37.76
C MET A 99 -10.13 -41.90 -37.41
N LEU A 100 -10.22 -42.44 -36.18
CA LEU A 100 -9.49 -43.63 -35.75
C LEU A 100 -9.92 -44.86 -36.56
N ARG A 101 -11.20 -44.92 -36.97
CA ARG A 101 -11.71 -45.96 -37.86
C ARG A 101 -10.90 -46.11 -39.15
N GLN A 102 -10.55 -44.99 -39.79
CA GLN A 102 -9.76 -45.02 -41.04
C GLN A 102 -8.38 -45.67 -40.83
N ALA A 103 -7.93 -45.79 -39.58
CA ALA A 103 -6.66 -46.39 -39.20
C ALA A 103 -6.79 -47.69 -38.39
N CYS A 104 -7.96 -48.34 -38.39
CA CYS A 104 -8.31 -49.56 -37.64
C CYS A 104 -7.34 -50.76 -37.72
N ALA A 105 -6.22 -50.67 -38.45
CA ALA A 105 -5.16 -51.67 -38.44
C ALA A 105 -4.31 -51.73 -37.15
N LYS A 106 -4.35 -50.76 -36.21
CA LYS A 106 -3.30 -50.68 -35.16
C LYS A 106 -3.67 -50.24 -33.72
N ILE A 107 -4.88 -49.75 -33.40
CA ILE A 107 -5.15 -49.11 -32.09
C ILE A 107 -6.20 -49.85 -31.26
N ALA A 108 -5.88 -50.25 -30.02
CA ALA A 108 -6.77 -50.97 -29.09
C ALA A 108 -7.45 -50.00 -28.13
N LEU A 109 -8.78 -50.03 -28.12
CA LEU A 109 -9.63 -49.21 -27.26
C LEU A 109 -9.98 -49.98 -25.97
N SER A 110 -9.00 -50.71 -25.42
CA SER A 110 -9.16 -51.46 -24.16
C SER A 110 -9.13 -50.50 -22.96
N GLY A 111 -10.08 -50.63 -22.03
CA GLY A 111 -10.07 -49.92 -20.74
C GLY A 111 -11.25 -48.97 -20.48
N ILE A 112 -12.22 -48.87 -21.39
CA ILE A 112 -13.43 -48.07 -21.21
C ILE A 112 -14.58 -49.01 -20.85
N GLN A 113 -14.82 -49.20 -19.55
CA GLN A 113 -15.93 -50.01 -19.03
C GLN A 113 -16.48 -49.30 -17.79
N ARG A 114 -17.66 -48.68 -17.92
CA ARG A 114 -18.56 -48.31 -16.81
C ARG A 114 -19.84 -47.66 -17.34
N GLY A 115 -20.97 -48.06 -16.76
CA GLY A 115 -22.29 -47.46 -16.98
C GLY A 115 -23.24 -48.37 -17.76
N ARG A 116 -24.47 -48.50 -17.27
CA ARG A 116 -25.56 -49.15 -18.00
C ARG A 116 -26.08 -48.17 -19.05
N VAL A 117 -25.95 -48.51 -20.34
CA VAL A 117 -26.41 -47.65 -21.43
C VAL A 117 -27.21 -48.49 -22.42
N SER A 118 -28.32 -47.93 -22.90
CA SER A 118 -29.17 -48.57 -23.90
C SER A 118 -29.37 -47.70 -25.14
N CYS A 119 -29.49 -48.32 -26.30
CA CYS A 119 -29.91 -47.62 -27.53
C CYS A 119 -30.91 -48.45 -28.33
N ASN A 120 -31.96 -47.78 -28.79
CA ASN A 120 -32.96 -48.37 -29.68
C ASN A 120 -32.67 -47.99 -31.14
N PHE A 121 -32.85 -48.93 -32.05
CA PHE A 121 -32.72 -48.71 -33.49
C PHE A 121 -33.70 -49.58 -34.26
N VAL A 122 -33.99 -49.20 -35.51
CA VAL A 122 -34.81 -49.98 -36.43
C VAL A 122 -33.91 -50.47 -37.54
N SER A 123 -33.92 -51.77 -37.81
CA SER A 123 -33.13 -52.41 -38.87
C SER A 123 -34.04 -53.08 -39.89
N ASP A 124 -33.67 -53.01 -41.17
CA ASP A 124 -34.40 -53.67 -42.25
C ASP A 124 -33.84 -55.08 -42.50
N VAL A 125 -34.39 -56.06 -41.77
CA VAL A 125 -34.09 -57.47 -42.02
C VAL A 125 -35.03 -58.00 -43.10
N ASP A 126 -34.48 -58.51 -44.20
CA ASP A 126 -35.26 -59.08 -45.32
C ASP A 126 -36.39 -58.15 -45.83
N SER A 127 -36.15 -56.83 -45.84
CA SER A 127 -37.10 -55.78 -46.26
C SER A 127 -38.27 -55.52 -45.29
N SER A 128 -38.18 -55.98 -44.03
CA SER A 128 -39.13 -55.65 -42.96
C SER A 128 -38.45 -54.90 -41.81
N PRO A 129 -39.02 -53.77 -41.33
CA PRO A 129 -38.44 -53.01 -40.24
C PRO A 129 -38.62 -53.75 -38.91
N ILE A 130 -37.53 -54.01 -38.20
CA ILE A 130 -37.52 -54.62 -36.87
C ILE A 130 -36.93 -53.61 -35.86
N ALA A 131 -37.66 -53.32 -34.80
CA ALA A 131 -37.15 -52.52 -33.68
C ALA A 131 -36.29 -53.40 -32.76
N LEU A 132 -35.05 -52.96 -32.52
CA LEU A 132 -34.05 -53.64 -31.70
C LEU A 132 -33.52 -52.69 -30.62
N SER A 133 -33.21 -53.22 -29.44
CA SER A 133 -32.56 -52.49 -28.34
C SER A 133 -31.21 -53.14 -28.03
N LEU A 134 -30.13 -52.36 -28.01
CA LEU A 134 -28.86 -52.77 -27.41
C LEU A 134 -28.80 -52.28 -25.97
N ASP A 135 -28.81 -53.21 -25.01
CA ASP A 135 -28.70 -52.92 -23.59
C ASP A 135 -27.34 -53.42 -23.09
N PHE A 136 -26.45 -52.49 -22.72
CA PHE A 136 -25.14 -52.81 -22.17
C PHE A 136 -25.19 -52.86 -20.64
N LEU A 137 -24.60 -53.93 -20.09
CA LEU A 137 -24.37 -54.11 -18.67
C LEU A 137 -23.18 -53.27 -18.19
N GLU A 138 -23.00 -53.17 -16.88
CA GLU A 138 -21.92 -52.35 -16.28
C GLU A 138 -20.50 -52.83 -16.65
N ASP A 139 -20.35 -54.11 -17.02
CA ASP A 139 -19.10 -54.69 -17.53
C ASP A 139 -18.84 -54.38 -19.02
N GLY A 140 -19.72 -53.60 -19.66
CA GLY A 140 -19.64 -53.23 -21.08
C GLY A 140 -20.04 -54.36 -22.04
N SER A 141 -20.59 -55.47 -21.52
CA SER A 141 -21.14 -56.54 -22.34
C SER A 141 -22.65 -56.36 -22.59
N THR A 142 -23.15 -56.89 -23.68
CA THR A 142 -24.56 -56.93 -24.03
C THR A 142 -24.94 -58.34 -24.46
N ARG A 143 -26.16 -58.74 -24.09
CA ARG A 143 -26.80 -59.97 -24.58
C ARG A 143 -27.80 -59.69 -25.70
N SER A 144 -28.00 -58.41 -26.05
CA SER A 144 -28.98 -57.97 -27.05
C SER A 144 -28.69 -58.45 -28.46
N LEU A 145 -27.48 -58.95 -28.73
CA LEU A 145 -27.10 -59.54 -30.02
C LEU A 145 -27.16 -61.07 -30.02
N ALA A 146 -27.60 -61.72 -28.94
CA ALA A 146 -27.69 -63.18 -28.86
C ALA A 146 -28.63 -63.76 -29.94
N ASP A 147 -29.71 -63.04 -30.27
CA ASP A 147 -30.67 -63.45 -31.29
C ASP A 147 -30.27 -63.05 -32.72
N LEU A 148 -29.08 -62.44 -32.91
CA LEU A 148 -28.61 -62.00 -34.23
C LEU A 148 -28.47 -63.17 -35.23
N GLU A 149 -28.21 -64.38 -34.75
CA GLU A 149 -28.18 -65.61 -35.55
C GLU A 149 -29.54 -65.91 -36.21
N ASN A 150 -30.63 -65.61 -35.51
CA ASN A 150 -32.00 -65.79 -35.99
C ASN A 150 -32.48 -64.59 -36.82
N LEU A 151 -32.00 -63.39 -36.48
CA LEU A 151 -32.41 -62.13 -37.11
C LEU A 151 -31.67 -61.83 -38.42
N HIS A 152 -30.38 -62.15 -38.57
CA HIS A 152 -29.67 -61.85 -39.82
C HIS A 152 -28.52 -62.84 -40.06
N LYS A 153 -28.80 -63.96 -40.75
CA LYS A 153 -27.84 -65.05 -41.03
C LYS A 153 -26.52 -64.57 -41.64
N GLY A 154 -26.55 -63.53 -42.49
CA GLY A 154 -25.35 -62.92 -43.05
C GLY A 154 -24.45 -62.24 -42.01
N ALA A 155 -25.04 -61.57 -41.01
CA ALA A 155 -24.32 -60.83 -39.97
C ALA A 155 -23.68 -61.81 -38.98
N SER A 156 -24.40 -62.86 -38.58
CA SER A 156 -23.87 -63.96 -37.76
C SER A 156 -22.67 -64.66 -38.43
N LYS A 157 -22.77 -65.02 -39.73
CA LYS A 157 -21.62 -65.57 -40.47
C LYS A 157 -20.44 -64.61 -40.56
N GLY A 158 -20.71 -63.31 -40.69
CA GLY A 158 -19.70 -62.26 -40.66
C GLY A 158 -19.01 -62.15 -39.29
N TRP A 159 -19.79 -62.27 -38.21
CA TRP A 159 -19.30 -62.30 -36.84
C TRP A 159 -18.39 -63.51 -36.62
N ASP A 160 -18.84 -64.72 -36.95
CA ASP A 160 -18.04 -65.95 -36.83
C ASP A 160 -16.72 -65.88 -37.61
N LYS A 161 -16.78 -65.32 -38.83
CA LYS A 161 -15.58 -65.11 -39.66
C LYS A 161 -14.56 -64.20 -38.96
N LEU A 162 -15.02 -63.11 -38.35
CA LEU A 162 -14.16 -62.17 -37.62
C LEU A 162 -13.69 -62.70 -36.25
N SER A 163 -14.44 -63.62 -35.65
CA SER A 163 -14.02 -64.35 -34.44
C SER A 163 -12.90 -65.35 -34.73
N GLN A 164 -12.92 -65.98 -35.92
CA GLN A 164 -11.94 -67.00 -36.31
C GLN A 164 -10.70 -66.41 -37.02
N HIS A 165 -10.90 -65.40 -37.86
CA HIS A 165 -9.84 -64.79 -38.66
C HIS A 165 -9.63 -63.33 -38.29
N ALA A 166 -8.37 -62.96 -38.09
CA ALA A 166 -8.04 -61.59 -37.75
C ALA A 166 -8.26 -60.66 -38.95
N TRP A 167 -9.11 -59.65 -38.80
CA TRP A 167 -9.20 -58.53 -39.73
C TRP A 167 -8.39 -57.38 -39.16
N CYS A 168 -7.51 -56.80 -39.98
CA CYS A 168 -6.68 -55.67 -39.54
C CYS A 168 -5.86 -55.98 -38.27
N GLY A 169 -5.43 -57.25 -38.11
CA GLY A 169 -4.66 -57.72 -36.95
C GLY A 169 -5.50 -58.04 -35.71
N ARG A 170 -6.84 -58.05 -35.81
CA ARG A 170 -7.75 -58.34 -34.68
C ARG A 170 -8.83 -59.34 -34.99
N LYS A 171 -9.11 -60.19 -34.01
CA LYS A 171 -10.29 -61.05 -33.97
C LYS A 171 -11.28 -60.46 -32.97
N LEU A 172 -12.56 -60.77 -33.14
CA LEU A 172 -13.55 -60.51 -32.10
C LEU A 172 -13.18 -61.33 -30.87
N SER A 173 -13.24 -60.69 -29.71
CA SER A 173 -12.87 -61.30 -28.43
C SER A 173 -14.07 -61.91 -27.69
N THR A 174 -15.28 -61.61 -28.15
CA THR A 174 -16.54 -61.99 -27.51
C THR A 174 -17.47 -62.77 -28.45
N THR A 175 -18.37 -63.56 -27.85
CA THR A 175 -19.40 -64.29 -28.57
C THR A 175 -20.68 -63.45 -28.70
N LEU A 176 -21.59 -63.82 -29.59
CA LEU A 176 -22.88 -63.13 -29.76
C LEU A 176 -23.75 -63.15 -28.49
N GLN A 177 -23.57 -64.17 -27.64
CA GLN A 177 -24.31 -64.33 -26.38
C GLN A 177 -23.83 -63.39 -25.28
N GLN A 178 -22.60 -62.87 -25.38
CA GLN A 178 -22.04 -61.91 -24.43
C GLN A 178 -21.03 -61.02 -25.14
N THR A 179 -21.55 -60.12 -25.96
CA THR A 179 -20.76 -59.26 -26.85
C THR A 179 -20.34 -57.97 -26.14
N ASN A 180 -19.13 -57.45 -26.37
CA ASN A 180 -18.76 -56.12 -25.88
C ASN A 180 -18.94 -55.02 -26.95
N LEU A 181 -19.06 -53.75 -26.51
CA LEU A 181 -19.26 -52.61 -27.40
C LEU A 181 -18.16 -52.47 -28.48
N TRP A 182 -16.91 -52.81 -28.15
CA TRP A 182 -15.77 -52.66 -29.07
C TRP A 182 -15.75 -53.70 -30.18
N ASP A 183 -16.17 -54.93 -29.88
CA ASP A 183 -16.35 -56.00 -30.86
C ASP A 183 -17.53 -55.66 -31.79
N ILE A 184 -18.61 -55.04 -31.28
CA ILE A 184 -19.70 -54.50 -32.11
C ILE A 184 -19.18 -53.41 -33.03
N TYR A 185 -18.42 -52.44 -32.49
CA TYR A 185 -17.84 -51.38 -33.30
C TYR A 185 -16.90 -51.94 -34.38
N LEU A 186 -16.03 -52.90 -34.04
CA LEU A 186 -15.14 -53.57 -34.99
C LEU A 186 -15.92 -54.32 -36.08
N PHE A 187 -16.99 -55.03 -35.71
CA PHE A 187 -17.86 -55.73 -36.64
C PHE A 187 -18.56 -54.77 -37.62
N LEU A 188 -19.08 -53.64 -37.12
CA LEU A 188 -19.74 -52.62 -37.95
C LEU A 188 -18.75 -51.92 -38.90
N ILE A 189 -17.52 -51.68 -38.44
CA ILE A 189 -16.47 -51.11 -39.29
C ILE A 189 -16.06 -52.11 -40.37
N TRP A 190 -15.97 -53.40 -40.04
CA TRP A 190 -15.67 -54.45 -41.00
C TRP A 190 -16.78 -54.59 -42.04
N SER A 191 -18.05 -54.62 -41.63
CA SER A 191 -19.18 -54.75 -42.56
C SER A 191 -19.24 -53.57 -43.54
N LYS A 192 -18.96 -52.34 -43.08
CA LYS A 192 -18.82 -51.14 -43.92
C LYS A 192 -17.76 -51.29 -45.03
N HIS A 193 -16.64 -51.95 -44.72
CA HIS A 193 -15.54 -52.16 -45.69
C HIS A 193 -15.68 -53.44 -46.51
N ASN A 194 -16.68 -54.28 -46.23
CA ASN A 194 -16.95 -55.52 -46.96
C ASN A 194 -18.39 -55.50 -47.54
N PRO A 195 -18.68 -54.55 -48.46
CA PRO A 195 -20.03 -54.30 -48.97
C PRO A 195 -20.61 -55.47 -49.77
N SER A 196 -19.77 -56.39 -50.27
CA SER A 196 -20.18 -57.60 -51.01
C SER A 196 -21.09 -58.55 -50.21
N SER A 197 -21.25 -58.32 -48.91
CA SER A 197 -22.04 -59.16 -48.00
C SER A 197 -23.48 -58.69 -47.78
N LYS A 198 -23.89 -57.51 -48.29
CA LYS A 198 -25.16 -56.81 -47.97
C LYS A 198 -25.42 -56.52 -46.48
N ILE A 199 -24.58 -57.02 -45.57
CA ILE A 199 -24.66 -56.82 -44.11
C ILE A 199 -24.65 -55.33 -43.74
N TRP A 200 -23.91 -54.50 -44.49
CA TRP A 200 -23.87 -53.07 -44.27
C TRP A 200 -25.21 -52.40 -44.54
N GLU A 201 -25.76 -52.61 -45.74
CA GLU A 201 -26.99 -51.98 -46.23
C GLU A 201 -28.22 -52.43 -45.44
N GLN A 202 -28.28 -53.69 -45.03
CA GLN A 202 -29.47 -54.28 -44.39
C GLN A 202 -29.48 -54.15 -42.85
N PHE A 203 -28.30 -54.06 -42.22
CA PHE A 203 -28.21 -54.12 -40.76
C PHE A 203 -27.27 -53.06 -40.17
N SER A 204 -26.03 -53.01 -40.64
CA SER A 204 -25.00 -52.23 -39.95
C SER A 204 -25.16 -50.72 -40.11
N VAL A 205 -25.74 -50.23 -41.21
CA VAL A 205 -25.93 -48.79 -41.48
C VAL A 205 -26.81 -48.10 -40.45
N HIS A 206 -27.82 -48.80 -39.91
CA HIS A 206 -28.72 -48.27 -38.89
C HIS A 206 -28.13 -48.34 -37.48
N LEU A 207 -27.31 -49.37 -37.22
CA LEU A 207 -26.70 -49.58 -35.92
C LEU A 207 -25.45 -48.70 -35.70
N TYR A 208 -24.76 -48.38 -36.78
CA TYR A 208 -23.48 -47.68 -36.75
C TYR A 208 -23.51 -46.30 -36.07
N PRO A 209 -24.41 -45.36 -36.42
CA PRO A 209 -24.49 -44.07 -35.73
C PRO A 209 -24.76 -44.19 -34.23
N LYS A 210 -25.58 -45.16 -33.81
CA LYS A 210 -25.91 -45.37 -32.39
C LYS A 210 -24.73 -45.92 -31.61
N VAL A 211 -23.98 -46.84 -32.19
CA VAL A 211 -22.76 -47.38 -31.58
C VAL A 211 -21.65 -46.31 -31.53
N VAL A 212 -21.51 -45.47 -32.57
CA VAL A 212 -20.58 -44.32 -32.54
C VAL A 212 -20.94 -43.33 -31.44
N PHE A 213 -22.22 -43.02 -31.27
CA PHE A 213 -22.70 -42.17 -30.18
C PHE A 213 -22.39 -42.76 -28.81
N LEU A 214 -22.74 -44.03 -28.57
CA LEU A 214 -22.50 -44.73 -27.32
C LEU A 214 -21.01 -44.82 -26.97
N ALA A 215 -20.18 -45.20 -27.95
CA ALA A 215 -18.73 -45.27 -27.77
C ALA A 215 -18.14 -43.87 -27.49
N GLY A 216 -18.67 -42.82 -28.11
CA GLY A 216 -18.29 -41.44 -27.84
C GLY A 216 -18.62 -41.00 -26.42
N TYR A 217 -19.85 -41.27 -25.98
CA TYR A 217 -20.33 -40.93 -24.64
C TYR A 217 -19.51 -41.62 -23.53
N LEU A 218 -19.24 -42.93 -23.68
CA LEU A 218 -18.44 -43.67 -22.70
C LEU A 218 -16.97 -43.23 -22.68
N LEU A 219 -16.42 -42.89 -23.85
CA LEU A 219 -15.06 -42.36 -23.94
C LEU A 219 -14.95 -40.97 -23.30
N GLU A 220 -15.96 -40.10 -23.43
CA GLU A 220 -16.00 -38.81 -22.74
C GLU A 220 -16.03 -38.95 -21.22
N ALA A 221 -16.87 -39.85 -20.70
CA ALA A 221 -16.93 -40.13 -19.26
C ALA A 221 -15.59 -40.64 -18.72
N TYR A 222 -14.93 -41.55 -19.44
CA TYR A 222 -13.59 -42.04 -19.08
C TYR A 222 -12.53 -40.93 -19.10
N VAL A 223 -12.59 -40.06 -20.10
CA VAL A 223 -11.68 -38.93 -20.24
C VAL A 223 -11.88 -37.88 -19.15
N ASP A 224 -13.10 -37.71 -18.66
CA ASP A 224 -13.40 -36.85 -17.50
C ASP A 224 -12.71 -37.35 -16.23
N GLU A 225 -12.70 -38.66 -16.00
CA GLU A 225 -11.92 -39.29 -14.93
C GLU A 225 -10.41 -39.05 -15.12
N LEU A 226 -9.90 -39.23 -16.35
CA LEU A 226 -8.49 -38.99 -16.66
C LEU A 226 -8.07 -37.53 -16.45
N ALA A 227 -8.97 -36.57 -16.69
CA ALA A 227 -8.71 -35.15 -16.48
C ALA A 227 -8.65 -34.75 -14.99
N ASN A 228 -9.14 -35.61 -14.09
CA ASN A 228 -9.01 -35.43 -12.64
C ASN A 228 -7.70 -36.00 -12.08
N LEU A 229 -6.90 -36.70 -12.89
CA LEU A 229 -5.58 -37.18 -12.50
C LEU A 229 -4.52 -36.07 -12.62
N PRO A 230 -3.38 -36.17 -11.90
CA PRO A 230 -2.27 -35.24 -12.06
C PRO A 230 -1.77 -35.15 -13.51
N LEU A 231 -1.45 -33.93 -13.96
CA LEU A 231 -0.98 -33.67 -15.32
C LEU A 231 0.28 -34.49 -15.65
N ALA A 232 0.18 -35.35 -16.66
CA ALA A 232 1.29 -36.14 -17.16
C ALA A 232 1.99 -35.44 -18.35
N PRO A 233 3.33 -35.53 -18.46
CA PRO A 233 4.06 -34.98 -19.59
C PRO A 233 3.79 -35.78 -20.86
N LEU A 234 3.58 -35.09 -21.98
CA LEU A 234 3.38 -35.69 -23.29
C LEU A 234 4.69 -35.82 -24.06
N PRO A 235 4.93 -36.92 -24.79
CA PRO A 235 6.12 -37.07 -25.63
C PRO A 235 6.27 -35.94 -26.65
N LEU A 236 7.46 -35.40 -26.89
CA LEU A 236 7.64 -34.37 -27.93
C LEU A 236 7.54 -34.95 -29.34
N LEU A 237 6.62 -34.43 -30.16
CA LEU A 237 6.51 -34.83 -31.57
C LEU A 237 7.65 -34.19 -32.38
N LYS A 238 8.23 -34.95 -33.31
CA LYS A 238 9.31 -34.47 -34.20
C LYS A 238 8.83 -34.39 -35.67
N THR A 239 9.47 -33.52 -36.42
CA THR A 239 9.36 -33.44 -37.88
C THR A 239 10.28 -34.48 -38.54
N LYS A 240 10.14 -34.71 -39.85
CA LYS A 240 11.03 -35.61 -40.61
C LYS A 240 12.51 -35.23 -40.50
N HIS A 241 12.81 -33.95 -40.27
CA HIS A 241 14.18 -33.43 -40.07
C HIS A 241 14.64 -33.44 -38.60
N GLY A 242 13.91 -34.12 -37.70
CA GLY A 242 14.28 -34.22 -36.29
C GLY A 242 13.94 -32.98 -35.44
N ASN A 243 13.52 -31.87 -36.04
CA ASN A 243 13.08 -30.68 -35.30
C ASN A 243 11.78 -30.96 -34.55
N SER A 244 11.68 -30.49 -33.30
CA SER A 244 10.44 -30.61 -32.53
C SER A 244 9.31 -29.83 -33.19
N ARG A 245 8.14 -30.47 -33.29
CA ARG A 245 6.88 -29.79 -33.63
C ARG A 245 6.47 -28.87 -32.46
N ARG A 246 5.29 -28.28 -32.57
CA ARG A 246 4.71 -27.42 -31.53
C ARG A 246 4.67 -28.15 -30.19
N VAL A 247 5.17 -27.50 -29.14
CA VAL A 247 5.17 -28.09 -27.80
C VAL A 247 3.77 -28.03 -27.17
N PRO A 248 3.30 -29.15 -26.60
CA PRO A 248 2.01 -29.20 -25.92
C PRO A 248 1.90 -28.19 -24.78
N LYS A 249 0.70 -27.64 -24.61
CA LYS A 249 0.38 -26.70 -23.53
C LYS A 249 0.65 -27.33 -22.15
N VAL A 250 0.22 -28.58 -21.95
CA VAL A 250 0.42 -29.32 -20.70
C VAL A 250 1.91 -29.44 -20.31
N ASN A 251 2.80 -29.73 -21.26
CA ASN A 251 4.25 -29.79 -20.99
C ASN A 251 4.82 -28.45 -20.54
N LYS A 252 4.34 -27.34 -21.12
CA LYS A 252 4.75 -26.00 -20.69
C LYS A 252 4.27 -25.68 -19.28
N ILE A 253 3.04 -26.06 -18.93
CA ILE A 253 2.48 -25.88 -17.58
C ILE A 253 3.29 -26.70 -16.57
N ILE A 254 3.53 -27.99 -16.85
CA ILE A 254 4.36 -28.86 -16.01
C ILE A 254 5.77 -28.27 -15.83
N LEU A 255 6.38 -27.75 -16.90
CA LEU A 255 7.68 -27.09 -16.80
C LEU A 255 7.62 -25.87 -15.87
N LEU A 256 6.63 -24.99 -16.02
CA LEU A 256 6.45 -23.83 -15.13
C LEU A 256 6.25 -24.24 -13.68
N GLN A 257 5.46 -25.29 -13.42
CA GLN A 257 5.25 -25.85 -12.07
C GLN A 257 6.56 -26.42 -11.48
N ARG A 258 7.34 -27.17 -12.27
CA ARG A 258 8.65 -27.70 -11.84
C ARG A 258 9.68 -26.59 -11.61
N VAL A 259 9.70 -25.55 -12.45
CA VAL A 259 10.56 -24.38 -12.28
C VAL A 259 10.18 -23.58 -11.02
N LYS A 260 8.90 -23.51 -10.65
CA LYS A 260 8.46 -22.90 -9.39
C LYS A 260 8.90 -23.70 -8.16
N ALA A 261 8.86 -25.04 -8.25
CA ALA A 261 9.25 -25.91 -7.15
C ALA A 261 10.76 -25.89 -6.85
N GLN A 262 11.60 -25.53 -7.83
CA GLN A 262 13.06 -25.50 -7.67
C GLN A 262 13.59 -24.09 -7.36
N LYS A 263 14.36 -23.96 -6.27
CA LYS A 263 15.04 -22.72 -5.85
C LYS A 263 16.35 -22.41 -6.61
N ARG A 264 16.77 -23.27 -7.55
CA ARG A 264 18.06 -23.17 -8.30
C ARG A 264 17.99 -22.21 -9.49
N HIS A 265 19.12 -21.98 -10.18
CA HIS A 265 19.18 -21.21 -11.42
C HIS A 265 18.21 -21.76 -12.46
N ARG A 266 17.12 -21.02 -12.71
CA ARG A 266 16.01 -21.40 -13.60
C ARG A 266 16.46 -21.83 -15.01
N GLY A 267 17.57 -21.26 -15.50
CA GLY A 267 18.16 -21.64 -16.79
C GLY A 267 18.70 -23.07 -16.82
N GLU A 268 19.28 -23.55 -15.71
CA GLU A 268 19.77 -24.93 -15.56
C GLU A 268 18.59 -25.91 -15.47
N VAL A 269 17.52 -25.53 -14.74
CA VAL A 269 16.30 -26.34 -14.65
C VAL A 269 15.66 -26.54 -16.03
N MET A 270 15.67 -25.53 -16.88
CA MET A 270 15.21 -25.66 -18.27
C MET A 270 16.08 -26.63 -19.08
N GLN A 271 17.40 -26.64 -18.83
CA GLN A 271 18.34 -27.53 -19.52
C GLN A 271 18.24 -28.99 -19.06
N THR A 272 17.74 -29.25 -17.85
CA THR A 272 17.55 -30.62 -17.33
C THR A 272 16.21 -31.24 -17.73
N HIS A 273 15.29 -30.46 -18.31
CA HIS A 273 13.92 -30.88 -18.66
C HIS A 273 13.67 -30.83 -20.18
N THR A 274 14.64 -31.30 -20.97
CA THR A 274 14.55 -31.34 -22.44
C THR A 274 13.48 -32.30 -22.96
N ASP A 275 13.00 -33.20 -22.11
CA ASP A 275 11.86 -34.08 -22.33
C ASP A 275 10.52 -33.31 -22.40
N LEU A 276 10.40 -32.20 -21.66
CA LEU A 276 9.18 -31.37 -21.62
C LEU A 276 9.15 -30.31 -22.74
N THR A 277 10.27 -29.61 -22.94
CA THR A 277 10.41 -28.55 -23.95
C THR A 277 11.80 -28.61 -24.60
N PRO A 278 11.92 -28.37 -25.92
CA PRO A 278 13.21 -28.16 -26.58
C PRO A 278 14.00 -27.01 -25.94
N PRO A 279 15.34 -27.09 -25.87
CA PRO A 279 16.20 -26.04 -25.29
C PRO A 279 16.03 -24.65 -25.93
N GLN A 280 15.58 -24.60 -27.19
CA GLN A 280 15.38 -23.37 -27.96
C GLN A 280 14.11 -22.61 -27.55
N ILE A 281 13.21 -23.23 -26.75
CA ILE A 281 12.01 -22.56 -26.26
C ILE A 281 12.39 -21.59 -25.16
N ALA A 282 12.36 -20.29 -25.49
CA ALA A 282 12.67 -19.21 -24.56
C ALA A 282 11.60 -18.97 -23.47
N LEU A 283 10.72 -19.94 -23.16
CA LEU A 283 9.61 -19.77 -22.20
C LEU A 283 10.11 -19.39 -20.80
N VAL A 284 11.09 -20.13 -20.26
CA VAL A 284 11.65 -19.85 -18.92
C VAL A 284 12.51 -18.58 -18.95
N ARG A 285 13.22 -18.32 -20.06
CA ARG A 285 14.04 -17.11 -20.23
C ARG A 285 13.20 -15.83 -20.38
N ALA A 286 12.02 -15.93 -20.97
CA ALA A 286 11.09 -14.83 -21.21
C ALA A 286 9.94 -14.78 -20.20
N GLU A 287 9.90 -15.66 -19.18
CA GLU A 287 8.78 -15.79 -18.24
C GLU A 287 8.40 -14.44 -17.62
N ALA A 288 9.39 -13.67 -17.16
CA ALA A 288 9.16 -12.36 -16.56
C ALA A 288 8.47 -11.38 -17.52
N ASN A 289 8.90 -11.36 -18.80
CA ASN A 289 8.28 -10.50 -19.81
C ASN A 289 6.86 -10.96 -20.15
N LEU A 290 6.64 -12.27 -20.24
CA LEU A 290 5.32 -12.85 -20.50
C LEU A 290 4.35 -12.57 -19.34
N GLU A 291 4.80 -12.78 -18.10
CA GLU A 291 4.02 -12.53 -16.90
C GLU A 291 3.61 -11.06 -16.80
N VAL A 292 4.53 -10.12 -17.02
CA VAL A 292 4.18 -8.69 -17.01
C VAL A 292 3.26 -8.32 -18.16
N ALA A 293 3.50 -8.83 -19.37
CA ALA A 293 2.67 -8.53 -20.53
C ALA A 293 1.23 -9.03 -20.37
N GLU A 294 1.04 -10.27 -19.90
CA GLU A 294 -0.29 -10.81 -19.61
C GLU A 294 -0.93 -10.13 -18.39
N TYR A 295 -0.13 -9.76 -17.38
CA TYR A 295 -0.62 -9.01 -16.23
C TYR A 295 -1.18 -7.64 -16.63
N VAL A 296 -0.49 -6.89 -17.50
CA VAL A 296 -0.97 -5.57 -17.96
C VAL A 296 -2.27 -5.70 -18.75
N LYS A 297 -2.43 -6.75 -19.58
CA LYS A 297 -3.69 -7.02 -20.26
C LYS A 297 -4.81 -7.31 -19.26
N LEU A 298 -4.54 -8.19 -18.30
CA LEU A 298 -5.48 -8.54 -17.25
C LEU A 298 -5.89 -7.30 -16.43
N LEU A 299 -4.92 -6.45 -16.08
CA LEU A 299 -5.14 -5.18 -15.39
C LEU A 299 -6.04 -4.25 -16.20
N THR A 300 -5.75 -4.09 -17.50
CA THR A 300 -6.56 -3.25 -18.40
C THR A 300 -8.00 -3.76 -18.48
N THR A 301 -8.19 -5.07 -18.65
CA THR A 301 -9.52 -5.69 -18.74
C THR A 301 -10.29 -5.62 -17.43
N ALA A 302 -9.63 -5.88 -16.29
CA ALA A 302 -10.29 -5.87 -14.97
C ALA A 302 -10.81 -4.47 -14.60
N PHE A 303 -10.05 -3.43 -14.95
CA PHE A 303 -10.41 -2.03 -14.71
C PHE A 303 -11.12 -1.38 -15.91
N ALA A 304 -11.47 -2.13 -16.96
CA ALA A 304 -12.29 -1.62 -18.05
C ALA A 304 -13.63 -1.12 -17.50
N ASP A 305 -14.10 0.04 -17.94
CA ASP A 305 -15.32 0.71 -17.45
C ASP A 305 -15.32 1.16 -15.98
N THR A 306 -14.19 1.05 -15.27
CA THR A 306 -14.07 1.61 -13.92
C THR A 306 -14.08 3.14 -13.99
N GLN A 307 -14.96 3.77 -13.22
CA GLN A 307 -15.03 5.23 -13.08
C GLN A 307 -14.55 5.68 -11.70
N HIS A 308 -14.78 4.89 -10.66
CA HIS A 308 -14.41 5.23 -9.29
C HIS A 308 -13.25 4.33 -8.89
N VAL A 309 -12.06 4.90 -8.80
CA VAL A 309 -10.84 4.15 -8.51
C VAL A 309 -10.14 4.75 -7.30
N GLN A 310 -9.56 3.87 -6.50
CA GLN A 310 -8.69 4.25 -5.42
C GLN A 310 -7.29 3.77 -5.68
N VAL A 311 -6.30 4.59 -5.35
CA VAL A 311 -4.91 4.23 -5.57
C VAL A 311 -4.08 4.57 -4.34
N SER A 312 -3.47 3.53 -3.77
CA SER A 312 -2.43 3.65 -2.75
C SER A 312 -1.07 3.68 -3.43
N TRP A 313 -0.26 4.72 -3.18
CA TRP A 313 0.99 4.88 -3.91
C TRP A 313 2.03 5.67 -3.10
N ASP A 314 3.29 5.37 -3.38
CA ASP A 314 4.43 6.13 -2.87
C ASP A 314 5.68 5.91 -3.75
N ALA A 315 6.70 6.75 -3.57
CA ALA A 315 7.97 6.64 -4.27
C ALA A 315 9.10 6.25 -3.30
N SER A 316 9.93 5.29 -3.70
CA SER A 316 11.11 4.88 -2.93
C SER A 316 12.34 4.82 -3.81
N THR A 317 13.51 5.08 -3.23
CA THR A 317 14.79 4.96 -3.93
C THR A 317 15.37 3.55 -3.75
N TYR A 318 15.78 2.93 -4.87
CA TYR A 318 16.57 1.71 -4.87
C TYR A 318 17.90 1.94 -5.61
N ASP A 319 17.88 1.80 -6.93
CA ASP A 319 18.91 2.17 -7.91
C ASP A 319 18.55 3.49 -8.62
N VAL A 320 17.25 3.70 -8.81
CA VAL A 320 16.59 4.93 -9.23
C VAL A 320 15.36 5.15 -8.35
N GLU A 321 14.91 6.39 -8.27
CA GLU A 321 13.65 6.71 -7.61
C GLU A 321 12.49 6.07 -8.39
N THR A 322 11.70 5.23 -7.72
CA THR A 322 10.67 4.39 -8.34
C THR A 322 9.36 4.53 -7.58
N LEU A 323 8.31 4.91 -8.29
CA LEU A 323 6.94 4.95 -7.78
C LEU A 323 6.28 3.58 -7.94
N VAL A 324 5.70 3.09 -6.84
CA VAL A 324 4.84 1.91 -6.79
C VAL A 324 3.42 2.37 -6.49
N ALA A 325 2.45 1.85 -7.23
CA ALA A 325 1.04 2.18 -7.04
C ALA A 325 0.16 0.94 -7.13
N ILE A 326 -0.87 0.89 -6.30
CA ILE A 326 -1.83 -0.21 -6.19
C ILE A 326 -3.22 0.38 -6.40
N ALA A 327 -3.92 -0.06 -7.44
CA ALA A 327 -5.28 0.34 -7.72
C ALA A 327 -6.29 -0.63 -7.09
N TYR A 328 -7.42 -0.10 -6.63
CA TYR A 328 -8.56 -0.83 -6.09
C TYR A 328 -9.88 -0.25 -6.64
N ASP A 329 -10.74 -1.13 -7.15
CA ASP A 329 -12.12 -0.82 -7.50
C ASP A 329 -13.04 -1.51 -6.49
N TYR A 330 -13.71 -0.70 -5.67
CA TYR A 330 -14.56 -1.19 -4.58
C TYR A 330 -15.85 -1.88 -5.06
N LYS A 331 -16.36 -1.53 -6.26
CA LYS A 331 -17.59 -2.13 -6.80
C LYS A 331 -17.32 -3.52 -7.33
N LYS A 332 -16.20 -3.68 -8.04
CA LYS A 332 -15.74 -4.98 -8.57
C LYS A 332 -15.00 -5.82 -7.53
N ASN A 333 -14.62 -5.20 -6.40
CA ASN A 333 -13.76 -5.77 -5.37
C ASN A 333 -12.47 -6.38 -5.94
N VAL A 334 -11.83 -5.65 -6.86
CA VAL A 334 -10.59 -6.08 -7.54
C VAL A 334 -9.46 -5.11 -7.25
N SER A 335 -8.27 -5.63 -6.98
CA SER A 335 -7.06 -4.85 -6.82
C SER A 335 -5.93 -5.31 -7.74
N GLY A 336 -5.03 -4.41 -8.08
CA GLY A 336 -3.87 -4.72 -8.91
C GLY A 336 -2.74 -3.70 -8.77
N TYR A 337 -1.53 -4.15 -9.04
CA TYR A 337 -0.32 -3.33 -9.10
C TYR A 337 -0.29 -2.57 -10.43
N LEU A 338 -0.28 -1.24 -10.38
CA LEU A 338 -0.02 -0.45 -11.58
C LEU A 338 1.45 -0.65 -12.03
N PRO A 339 1.77 -0.38 -13.30
CA PRO A 339 3.16 -0.42 -13.77
C PRO A 339 4.04 0.53 -12.95
N ILE A 340 5.13 0.01 -12.38
CA ILE A 340 6.12 0.81 -11.66
C ILE A 340 6.67 1.94 -12.54
N GLN A 341 6.94 3.10 -11.94
CA GLN A 341 7.40 4.26 -12.70
C GLN A 341 8.75 4.73 -12.17
N ASN A 342 9.75 4.75 -13.03
CA ASN A 342 11.00 5.43 -12.70
C ASN A 342 10.76 6.93 -12.75
N ILE A 343 10.96 7.62 -11.64
CA ILE A 343 10.91 9.08 -11.61
C ILE A 343 12.22 9.59 -12.21
N SER A 344 12.11 10.48 -13.21
CA SER A 344 13.26 11.09 -13.86
C SER A 344 13.07 12.59 -13.98
N PRO A 345 14.17 13.36 -14.05
CA PRO A 345 14.11 14.80 -14.23
C PRO A 345 13.28 15.19 -15.46
N VAL A 346 12.60 16.32 -15.35
CA VAL A 346 11.83 16.90 -16.46
C VAL A 346 12.79 17.42 -17.52
N GLN A 347 12.56 17.10 -18.79
CA GLN A 347 13.35 17.64 -19.88
C GLN A 347 12.75 18.97 -20.37
N THR A 348 13.61 19.95 -20.70
CA THR A 348 13.17 21.27 -21.20
C THR A 348 12.27 21.18 -22.44
N ALA A 349 12.48 20.15 -23.28
CA ALA A 349 11.67 19.88 -24.47
C ALA A 349 10.22 19.47 -24.13
N GLU A 350 9.98 18.89 -22.96
CA GLU A 350 8.64 18.45 -22.49
C GLU A 350 7.83 19.63 -21.92
N LEU A 351 8.48 20.74 -21.61
CA LEU A 351 7.85 21.92 -21.04
C LEU A 351 7.12 22.73 -22.11
N HIS A 352 5.90 23.15 -21.77
CA HIS A 352 5.15 24.17 -22.48
C HIS A 352 5.96 25.48 -22.51
N GLU A 353 5.89 26.22 -23.62
CA GLU A 353 6.71 27.42 -23.88
C GLU A 353 6.76 28.40 -22.71
N THR A 354 5.62 28.73 -22.11
CA THR A 354 5.54 29.64 -20.95
C THR A 354 6.32 29.16 -19.73
N VAL A 355 6.27 27.86 -19.43
CA VAL A 355 6.98 27.26 -18.29
C VAL A 355 8.45 27.08 -18.63
N ARG A 356 8.76 26.78 -19.90
CA ARG A 356 10.13 26.71 -20.41
C ARG A 356 10.86 28.03 -20.21
N THR A 357 10.23 29.16 -20.53
CA THR A 357 10.81 30.49 -20.31
C THR A 357 11.14 30.73 -18.83
N LEU A 358 10.24 30.34 -17.93
CA LEU A 358 10.49 30.43 -16.48
C LEU A 358 11.62 29.49 -16.03
N ALA A 359 11.74 28.31 -16.64
CA ALA A 359 12.80 27.35 -16.35
C ALA A 359 14.17 27.90 -16.74
N VAL A 360 14.28 28.51 -17.94
CA VAL A 360 15.51 29.19 -18.39
C VAL A 360 15.89 30.34 -17.45
N GLN A 361 14.90 31.04 -16.89
CA GLN A 361 15.11 32.11 -15.92
C GLN A 361 15.42 31.60 -14.49
N GLY A 362 15.43 30.29 -14.24
CA GLY A 362 15.63 29.74 -12.89
C GLY A 362 14.48 30.02 -11.90
N ARG A 363 13.26 30.27 -12.42
CA ARG A 363 12.08 30.70 -11.63
C ARG A 363 11.04 29.60 -11.41
N ILE A 364 11.32 28.38 -11.86
CA ILE A 364 10.46 27.23 -11.58
C ILE A 364 10.71 26.69 -10.16
N THR A 365 9.66 26.16 -9.54
CA THR A 365 9.67 25.54 -8.20
C THR A 365 8.96 24.19 -8.27
N ARG A 366 9.02 23.35 -7.23
CA ARG A 366 8.22 22.10 -7.13
C ARG A 366 8.35 21.13 -8.33
N VAL A 367 9.54 21.10 -8.95
CA VAL A 367 9.82 20.25 -10.13
C VAL A 367 9.74 18.77 -9.79
N GLU A 368 10.19 18.39 -8.59
CA GLU A 368 10.11 17.02 -8.07
C GLU A 368 8.64 16.59 -7.92
N SER A 369 7.77 17.41 -7.29
CA SER A 369 6.33 17.16 -7.22
C SER A 369 5.67 16.99 -8.58
N TYR A 370 6.04 17.82 -9.57
CA TYR A 370 5.54 17.64 -10.94
C TYR A 370 6.01 16.32 -11.56
N SER A 371 7.28 15.94 -11.35
CA SER A 371 7.84 14.68 -11.84
C SER A 371 7.09 13.48 -11.26
N THR A 372 6.77 13.53 -9.96
CA THR A 372 5.95 12.52 -9.27
C THR A 372 4.54 12.45 -9.83
N MET A 373 3.85 13.59 -10.03
CA MET A 373 2.51 13.62 -10.63
C MET A 373 2.49 13.10 -12.07
N ARG A 374 3.54 13.37 -12.86
CA ARG A 374 3.72 12.80 -14.20
C ARG A 374 3.82 11.28 -14.14
N SER A 375 4.68 10.75 -13.28
CA SER A 375 4.83 9.31 -13.07
C SER A 375 3.52 8.68 -12.61
N PHE A 376 2.86 9.28 -11.61
CA PHE A 376 1.57 8.80 -11.12
C PHE A 376 0.49 8.76 -12.23
N SER A 377 0.41 9.82 -13.04
CA SER A 377 -0.49 9.83 -14.19
C SER A 377 -0.15 8.78 -15.25
N HIS A 378 1.13 8.44 -15.42
CA HIS A 378 1.55 7.42 -16.38
C HIS A 378 1.16 6.02 -15.90
N ALA A 379 1.35 5.74 -14.60
CA ALA A 379 0.88 4.51 -13.97
C ALA A 379 -0.64 4.34 -14.15
N LEU A 380 -1.42 5.39 -13.91
CA LEU A 380 -2.87 5.39 -14.09
C LEU A 380 -3.31 5.21 -15.56
N ASN A 381 -2.47 5.60 -16.53
CA ASN A 381 -2.79 5.46 -17.94
C ASN A 381 -2.95 3.97 -18.36
N SER A 382 -2.35 3.03 -17.62
CA SER A 382 -2.50 1.60 -17.91
C SER A 382 -3.90 1.05 -17.65
N ILE A 383 -4.71 1.75 -16.85
CA ILE A 383 -6.13 1.42 -16.61
C ILE A 383 -7.07 2.40 -17.32
N GLY A 384 -6.57 3.20 -18.26
CA GLY A 384 -7.36 4.16 -19.04
C GLY A 384 -7.79 5.42 -18.28
N LEU A 385 -7.23 5.69 -17.09
CA LEU A 385 -7.63 6.81 -16.23
C LEU A 385 -6.45 7.74 -15.89
N PRO A 386 -5.70 8.32 -16.87
CA PRO A 386 -4.64 9.27 -16.55
C PRO A 386 -5.19 10.47 -15.76
N LEU A 387 -4.35 11.27 -15.09
CA LEU A 387 -4.83 12.37 -14.22
C LEU A 387 -5.78 13.36 -14.92
N ALA A 388 -5.65 13.53 -16.24
CA ALA A 388 -6.56 14.37 -17.03
C ALA A 388 -8.00 13.83 -17.13
N ALA A 389 -8.22 12.53 -16.93
CA ALA A 389 -9.55 11.92 -16.91
C ALA A 389 -10.40 12.41 -15.72
N PHE A 390 -9.76 12.79 -14.61
CA PHE A 390 -10.42 13.32 -13.41
C PHE A 390 -10.66 14.85 -13.48
N ALA A 391 -10.59 15.45 -14.67
CA ALA A 391 -10.92 16.86 -14.82
C ALA A 391 -12.42 17.09 -14.58
N LYS A 392 -12.77 18.14 -13.83
CA LYS A 392 -14.16 18.55 -13.63
C LYS A 392 -14.78 18.95 -14.97
N PRO A 393 -16.00 18.47 -15.31
CA PRO A 393 -16.74 18.95 -16.47
C PRO A 393 -16.88 20.48 -16.46
N PRO A 394 -16.71 21.18 -17.59
CA PRO A 394 -16.72 22.64 -17.63
C PRO A 394 -18.08 23.23 -17.25
N ASP A 395 -19.16 22.53 -17.58
CA ASP A 395 -20.57 22.88 -17.36
C ASP A 395 -21.07 22.56 -15.94
N LEU A 396 -20.33 21.78 -15.15
CA LEU A 396 -20.65 21.50 -13.75
C LEU A 396 -20.11 22.59 -12.82
N LEU A 397 -20.98 23.36 -12.17
CA LEU A 397 -20.61 24.54 -11.39
C LEU A 397 -20.38 24.19 -9.91
N LEU A 398 -19.14 23.79 -9.59
CA LEU A 398 -18.68 23.43 -8.23
C LEU A 398 -17.89 24.55 -7.53
N GLY A 399 -17.85 25.78 -8.05
CA GLY A 399 -17.14 26.86 -7.37
C GLY A 399 -17.92 27.46 -6.20
N PRO A 400 -17.25 28.13 -5.23
CA PRO A 400 -17.88 29.20 -4.47
C PRO A 400 -18.39 30.29 -5.42
N LEU A 401 -19.48 30.97 -5.04
CA LEU A 401 -20.04 32.08 -5.81
C LEU A 401 -19.08 33.26 -5.88
N ARG A 402 -19.04 33.93 -7.03
CA ARG A 402 -18.40 35.24 -7.18
C ARG A 402 -19.33 36.36 -6.69
N ALA A 403 -18.78 37.57 -6.55
CA ALA A 403 -19.53 38.73 -6.06
C ALA A 403 -20.74 39.06 -6.95
N GLU A 404 -20.59 38.85 -8.26
CA GLU A 404 -21.60 39.04 -9.29
C GLU A 404 -22.51 37.82 -9.52
N GLU A 405 -22.37 36.74 -8.74
CA GLU A 405 -23.12 35.49 -8.94
C GLU A 405 -24.12 35.25 -7.80
N GLU A 406 -25.34 34.85 -8.17
CA GLU A 406 -26.38 34.43 -7.25
C GLU A 406 -26.81 32.99 -7.55
N ARG A 407 -26.99 32.19 -6.49
CA ARG A 407 -27.60 30.87 -6.60
C ARG A 407 -29.11 30.99 -6.43
N VAL A 408 -29.88 30.62 -7.46
CA VAL A 408 -31.35 30.71 -7.48
C VAL A 408 -31.97 29.34 -7.72
N LEU A 409 -33.13 29.08 -7.10
CA LEU A 409 -33.90 27.84 -7.27
C LEU A 409 -35.08 28.14 -8.20
N MET A 410 -35.16 27.46 -9.34
CA MET A 410 -36.23 27.61 -10.33
C MET A 410 -36.73 26.23 -10.74
N ASN A 411 -38.04 25.98 -10.64
CA ASN A 411 -38.67 24.72 -11.02
C ASN A 411 -37.95 23.47 -10.42
N GLY A 412 -37.62 23.51 -9.13
CA GLY A 412 -36.93 22.42 -8.43
C GLY A 412 -35.47 22.20 -8.85
N THR A 413 -34.85 23.14 -9.58
CA THR A 413 -33.46 23.04 -10.04
C THR A 413 -32.66 24.29 -9.66
N TYR A 414 -31.42 24.10 -9.20
CA TYR A 414 -30.51 25.21 -8.89
C TYR A 414 -29.81 25.76 -10.13
N PHE A 415 -29.78 27.08 -10.24
CA PHE A 415 -29.08 27.85 -11.27
C PHE A 415 -28.13 28.85 -10.62
N ILE A 416 -27.07 29.21 -11.34
CA ILE A 416 -26.20 30.33 -11.05
C ILE A 416 -26.57 31.46 -12.02
N TYR A 417 -27.08 32.55 -11.47
CA TYR A 417 -27.42 33.77 -12.19
C TYR A 417 -26.30 34.79 -12.00
N ASN A 418 -25.72 35.27 -13.09
CA ASN A 418 -24.71 36.32 -13.04
C ASN A 418 -25.40 37.67 -13.21
N THR A 419 -25.37 38.52 -12.18
CA THR A 419 -26.08 39.80 -12.13
C THR A 419 -25.51 40.84 -13.10
N THR A 420 -24.24 40.71 -13.49
CA THR A 420 -23.57 41.64 -14.41
C THR A 420 -23.84 41.30 -15.86
N THR A 421 -23.72 40.02 -16.23
CA THR A 421 -23.90 39.54 -17.61
C THR A 421 -25.35 39.14 -17.91
N GLN A 422 -26.20 39.07 -16.89
CA GLN A 422 -27.57 38.54 -16.92
C GLN A 422 -27.66 37.09 -17.43
N SER A 423 -26.53 36.37 -17.48
CA SER A 423 -26.50 34.98 -17.90
C SER A 423 -27.00 34.07 -16.76
N ILE A 424 -27.77 33.05 -17.12
CA ILE A 424 -28.22 32.02 -16.20
C ILE A 424 -27.68 30.66 -16.66
N GLN A 425 -27.05 29.94 -15.74
CA GLN A 425 -26.48 28.62 -16.02
C GLN A 425 -26.96 27.61 -14.99
N ARG A 426 -27.36 26.42 -15.44
CA ARG A 426 -27.78 25.34 -14.55
C ARG A 426 -26.57 24.87 -13.74
N GLN A 427 -26.71 24.74 -12.42
CA GLN A 427 -25.59 24.37 -11.55
C GLN A 427 -25.08 22.94 -11.80
N VAL A 428 -26.02 22.01 -11.97
CA VAL A 428 -25.77 20.62 -12.34
C VAL A 428 -26.41 20.35 -13.70
N PRO A 429 -25.64 20.04 -14.77
CA PRO A 429 -26.18 19.80 -16.11
C PRO A 429 -27.20 18.66 -16.16
N THR A 430 -28.19 18.74 -17.06
CA THR A 430 -29.25 17.72 -17.18
C THR A 430 -28.70 16.34 -17.53
N ALA A 431 -27.67 16.28 -18.37
CA ALA A 431 -27.06 15.02 -18.82
C ALA A 431 -26.01 14.48 -17.84
N TRP A 432 -25.77 15.16 -16.72
CA TRP A 432 -24.76 14.76 -15.75
C TRP A 432 -25.17 13.47 -15.03
N SER A 433 -24.22 12.54 -14.88
CA SER A 433 -24.43 11.28 -14.19
C SER A 433 -23.18 10.88 -13.44
N LEU A 434 -23.32 10.61 -12.14
CA LEU A 434 -22.24 10.15 -11.27
C LEU A 434 -21.55 8.88 -11.81
N ALA A 435 -22.34 7.96 -12.36
CA ALA A 435 -21.85 6.68 -12.89
C ALA A 435 -20.94 6.84 -14.12
N LYS A 436 -20.89 8.03 -14.75
CA LYS A 436 -20.04 8.35 -15.90
C LYS A 436 -18.85 9.27 -15.54
N GLN A 437 -18.73 9.67 -14.28
CA GLN A 437 -17.67 10.59 -13.85
C GLN A 437 -16.50 9.82 -13.23
N PRO A 438 -15.28 9.98 -13.77
CA PRO A 438 -14.09 9.49 -13.12
C PRO A 438 -13.87 10.19 -11.78
N LEU A 439 -13.67 9.41 -10.71
CA LEU A 439 -13.32 9.90 -9.37
C LEU A 439 -12.10 9.14 -8.85
N LEU A 440 -11.14 9.88 -8.29
CA LEU A 440 -9.90 9.32 -7.73
C LEU A 440 -9.81 9.57 -6.23
N ILE A 441 -9.62 8.49 -5.46
CA ILE A 441 -9.10 8.57 -4.09
C ILE A 441 -7.60 8.27 -4.15
N SER A 442 -6.80 9.24 -3.73
CA SER A 442 -5.35 9.09 -3.68
C SER A 442 -4.94 8.88 -2.24
N VAL A 443 -4.45 7.68 -1.91
CA VAL A 443 -3.90 7.36 -0.59
C VAL A 443 -2.38 7.40 -0.69
N SER A 444 -1.74 8.35 0.00
CA SER A 444 -0.27 8.49 0.01
C SER A 444 0.20 9.00 1.36
N ASP A 445 1.51 9.04 1.56
CA ASP A 445 2.09 9.68 2.74
C ASP A 445 1.99 11.21 2.64
N GLN A 446 1.88 11.88 3.79
CA GLN A 446 1.82 13.33 3.90
C GLN A 446 3.23 13.93 3.82
N GLY A 447 3.78 13.96 2.61
CA GLY A 447 5.17 14.38 2.35
C GLY A 447 5.30 15.63 1.48
N PRO A 448 6.46 16.33 1.53
CA PRO A 448 6.72 17.56 0.77
C PRO A 448 6.74 17.34 -0.76
N LEU A 449 6.91 16.10 -1.22
CA LEU A 449 6.86 15.74 -2.64
C LEU A 449 5.42 15.57 -3.13
N ASN A 450 4.61 14.80 -2.40
CA ASN A 450 3.27 14.38 -2.80
C ASN A 450 2.22 15.49 -2.58
N CYS A 451 2.25 16.14 -1.41
CA CYS A 451 1.23 17.13 -1.02
C CYS A 451 1.09 18.30 -2.01
N PRO A 452 2.16 18.98 -2.47
CA PRO A 452 1.99 20.13 -3.36
C PRO A 452 1.35 19.78 -4.70
N GLY A 453 1.65 18.59 -5.23
CA GLY A 453 1.05 18.07 -6.45
C GLY A 453 -0.44 17.76 -6.28
N LEU A 454 -0.78 17.04 -5.21
CA LEU A 454 -2.16 16.72 -4.86
C LEU A 454 -3.00 17.97 -4.55
N ASP A 455 -2.43 18.96 -3.83
CA ASP A 455 -3.07 20.24 -3.55
C ASP A 455 -3.36 21.06 -4.80
N HIS A 456 -2.43 21.06 -5.76
CA HIS A 456 -2.65 21.70 -7.06
C HIS A 456 -3.78 21.00 -7.83
N LEU A 457 -3.84 19.67 -7.82
CA LEU A 457 -4.92 18.90 -8.45
C LEU A 457 -6.28 19.23 -7.81
N GLN A 458 -6.40 19.15 -6.49
CA GLN A 458 -7.69 19.30 -5.81
C GLN A 458 -8.18 20.75 -5.74
N PHE A 459 -7.30 21.74 -5.53
CA PHE A 459 -7.72 23.12 -5.26
C PHE A 459 -7.54 24.04 -6.47
N LYS A 460 -6.43 23.91 -7.20
CA LYS A 460 -6.13 24.80 -8.34
C LYS A 460 -6.80 24.32 -9.62
N LEU A 461 -6.65 23.03 -9.94
CA LEU A 461 -7.28 22.41 -11.11
C LEU A 461 -8.71 21.96 -10.83
N ARG A 462 -9.11 21.89 -9.55
CA ARG A 462 -10.44 21.47 -9.13
C ARG A 462 -10.82 20.11 -9.74
N GLY A 463 -9.86 19.19 -9.79
CA GLY A 463 -10.11 17.83 -10.26
C GLY A 463 -11.02 17.05 -9.30
N PHE A 464 -11.62 15.99 -9.82
CA PHE A 464 -12.32 14.96 -9.08
C PHE A 464 -11.34 14.01 -8.39
N VAL A 465 -10.51 14.60 -7.54
CA VAL A 465 -9.46 13.94 -6.76
C VAL A 465 -9.64 14.30 -5.29
N LEU A 466 -9.67 13.30 -4.42
CA LEU A 466 -9.66 13.47 -2.98
C LEU A 466 -8.40 12.77 -2.41
N PRO A 467 -7.40 13.55 -1.96
CA PRO A 467 -6.26 13.04 -1.24
C PRO A 467 -6.65 12.56 0.17
N LEU A 468 -6.19 11.37 0.54
CA LEU A 468 -6.23 10.81 1.88
C LEU A 468 -4.80 10.48 2.31
N TYR A 469 -4.49 10.69 3.59
CA TYR A 469 -3.16 10.42 4.13
C TYR A 469 -3.20 9.21 5.07
N ASP A 470 -2.17 8.37 4.99
CA ASP A 470 -2.06 7.17 5.83
C ASP A 470 -2.02 7.52 7.33
N GLN A 471 -2.91 6.89 8.09
CA GLN A 471 -2.99 7.07 9.54
C GLN A 471 -1.79 6.44 10.27
N SER A 472 -1.16 5.42 9.68
CA SER A 472 -0.08 4.66 10.30
C SER A 472 1.19 5.50 10.40
N HIS A 473 1.67 6.02 9.26
CA HIS A 473 2.74 7.01 9.21
C HIS A 473 2.44 8.24 10.06
N ARG A 474 1.19 8.72 10.02
CA ARG A 474 0.74 9.86 10.82
C ARG A 474 0.93 9.61 12.31
N THR A 475 0.57 8.43 12.79
CA THR A 475 0.69 8.04 14.21
C THR A 475 2.15 8.02 14.66
N TRP A 476 3.05 7.46 13.84
CA TRP A 476 4.49 7.48 14.12
C TRP A 476 5.07 8.91 14.10
N ASN A 477 4.67 9.73 13.13
CA ASN A 477 5.11 11.12 13.03
C ASN A 477 4.59 12.00 14.19
N ASP A 478 3.37 11.75 14.68
CA ASP A 478 2.84 12.38 15.89
C ASP A 478 3.70 12.07 17.10
N LEU A 479 4.02 10.79 17.32
CA LEU A 479 4.85 10.34 18.43
C LEU A 479 6.29 10.89 18.32
N LYS A 480 6.93 10.82 17.15
CA LYS A 480 8.26 11.40 16.89
C LYS A 480 8.29 12.90 17.20
N SER A 481 7.32 13.65 16.69
CA SER A 481 7.22 15.10 16.90
C SER A 481 7.03 15.43 18.38
N ALA A 482 6.22 14.65 19.08
CA ALA A 482 6.01 14.82 20.51
C ALA A 482 7.29 14.52 21.31
N MET A 483 7.98 13.41 21.03
CA MET A 483 9.26 13.06 21.67
C MET A 483 10.35 14.13 21.44
N ARG A 484 10.38 14.77 20.27
CA ARG A 484 11.30 15.89 20.00
C ARG A 484 10.96 17.11 20.84
N SER A 485 9.67 17.46 20.94
CA SER A 485 9.25 18.64 21.73
C SER A 485 9.59 18.54 23.22
N VAL A 486 9.72 17.32 23.74
CA VAL A 486 10.06 17.05 25.15
C VAL A 486 11.50 16.59 25.36
N LYS A 487 12.35 16.63 24.32
CA LYS A 487 13.76 16.18 24.35
C LYS A 487 13.97 14.70 24.73
N LEU A 488 12.96 13.84 24.58
CA LEU A 488 13.09 12.38 24.77
C LEU A 488 13.54 11.65 23.49
N PHE A 489 13.49 12.31 22.33
CA PHE A 489 13.96 11.72 21.08
C PHE A 489 15.43 11.29 21.15
N ARG A 490 16.26 12.04 21.89
CA ARG A 490 17.65 11.67 22.19
C ARG A 490 17.78 10.30 22.86
N ILE A 491 16.93 10.01 23.84
CA ILE A 491 16.94 8.72 24.57
C ILE A 491 16.67 7.57 23.61
N LEU A 492 15.68 7.75 22.71
CA LEU A 492 15.38 6.80 21.66
C LEU A 492 16.59 6.53 20.76
N LEU A 493 17.31 7.58 20.33
CA LEU A 493 18.52 7.42 19.52
C LEU A 493 19.65 6.69 20.27
N GLN A 494 19.84 6.99 21.55
CA GLN A 494 20.86 6.37 22.39
C GLN A 494 20.63 4.86 22.57
N PHE A 495 19.42 4.46 22.97
CA PHE A 495 19.07 3.05 23.18
C PHE A 495 18.97 2.27 21.86
N SER A 496 18.70 2.92 20.73
CA SER A 496 18.78 2.27 19.42
C SER A 496 20.18 1.71 19.12
N ILE A 497 21.25 2.32 19.63
CA ILE A 497 22.62 1.80 19.50
C ILE A 497 22.77 0.50 20.29
N LEU A 498 22.28 0.49 21.53
CA LEU A 498 22.30 -0.70 22.40
C LEU A 498 21.50 -1.86 21.78
N TYR A 499 20.30 -1.58 21.29
CA TYR A 499 19.40 -2.57 20.69
C TYR A 499 19.93 -3.16 19.39
N ASN A 500 20.72 -2.41 18.62
CA ASN A 500 21.31 -2.88 17.38
C ASN A 500 22.69 -3.54 17.57
N MET A 501 23.21 -3.59 18.79
CA MET A 501 24.57 -4.04 19.07
C MET A 501 24.82 -5.50 18.66
N ASN A 502 23.84 -6.39 18.73
CA ASN A 502 24.00 -7.79 18.32
C ASN A 502 24.25 -7.99 16.81
N TYR A 503 24.14 -6.93 16.01
CA TYR A 503 24.29 -6.97 14.55
C TYR A 503 25.65 -6.46 14.05
N GLY A 504 26.47 -5.78 14.87
CA GLY A 504 27.74 -5.18 14.42
C GLY A 504 28.94 -6.15 14.40
N PRO A 505 30.10 -5.71 13.84
CA PRO A 505 30.22 -4.59 12.92
C PRO A 505 29.67 -4.95 11.53
N GLY A 506 29.12 -3.98 10.78
CA GLY A 506 28.71 -4.17 9.38
C GLY A 506 27.59 -5.21 9.12
N GLY A 507 26.74 -5.54 10.10
CA GLY A 507 25.71 -6.56 9.95
C GLY A 507 26.23 -8.01 10.03
N THR A 508 27.52 -8.21 10.32
CA THR A 508 28.19 -9.52 10.36
C THR A 508 27.85 -10.36 11.59
N LYS A 509 27.15 -9.77 12.57
CA LYS A 509 26.76 -10.40 13.85
C LYS A 509 27.93 -10.76 14.78
N ALA A 510 29.15 -10.32 14.48
CA ALA A 510 30.33 -10.66 15.28
C ALA A 510 30.27 -10.12 16.72
N TRP A 511 29.59 -9.00 16.95
CA TRP A 511 29.38 -8.41 18.27
C TRP A 511 28.54 -9.28 19.19
N MET A 512 27.62 -10.11 18.67
CA MET A 512 26.91 -11.09 19.50
C MET A 512 27.87 -12.18 20.01
N ALA A 513 28.71 -12.73 19.13
CA ALA A 513 29.73 -13.71 19.51
C ALA A 513 30.73 -13.12 20.52
N LYS A 514 31.14 -11.87 20.30
CA LYS A 514 31.96 -11.12 21.26
C LYS A 514 31.24 -11.00 22.61
N LYS A 515 29.97 -10.60 22.64
CA LYS A 515 29.19 -10.49 23.88
C LYS A 515 29.09 -11.82 24.64
N GLN A 516 28.87 -12.92 23.92
CA GLN A 516 28.87 -14.28 24.49
C GLN A 516 30.22 -14.62 25.14
N GLN A 517 31.34 -14.33 24.46
CA GLN A 517 32.68 -14.52 25.01
C GLN A 517 32.88 -13.71 26.30
N TYR A 518 32.49 -12.43 26.32
CA TYR A 518 32.58 -11.59 27.53
C TYR A 518 31.73 -12.16 28.68
N ALA A 519 30.56 -12.72 28.39
CA ALA A 519 29.73 -13.38 29.40
C ALA A 519 30.39 -14.64 29.97
N GLU A 520 30.99 -15.47 29.12
CA GLU A 520 31.74 -16.66 29.54
C GLU A 520 32.96 -16.28 30.40
N GLU A 521 33.73 -15.28 29.97
CA GLU A 521 34.87 -14.77 30.72
C GLU A 521 34.47 -14.15 32.05
N PHE A 522 33.37 -13.40 32.09
CA PHE A 522 32.86 -12.81 33.32
C PHE A 522 32.49 -13.89 34.33
N ARG A 523 31.78 -14.95 33.89
CA ARG A 523 31.43 -16.10 34.75
C ARG A 523 32.65 -16.89 35.22
N ALA A 524 33.71 -16.94 34.43
CA ALA A 524 34.96 -17.58 34.84
C ALA A 524 35.74 -16.76 35.88
N LYS A 525 35.57 -15.43 35.89
CA LYS A 525 36.37 -14.48 36.71
C LYS A 525 35.63 -13.94 37.93
N GLN A 526 34.30 -14.00 37.97
CA GLN A 526 33.45 -13.42 39.02
C GLN A 526 32.52 -14.47 39.62
N THR A 527 32.08 -14.24 40.86
CA THR A 527 31.07 -15.05 41.57
C THR A 527 29.86 -14.19 41.95
N ALA A 528 28.82 -14.80 42.52
CA ALA A 528 27.65 -14.07 43.03
C ALA A 528 27.97 -13.11 44.20
N ASP A 529 29.16 -13.22 44.80
CA ASP A 529 29.66 -12.29 45.83
C ASP A 529 30.69 -11.29 45.26
N GLY A 530 30.91 -11.30 43.95
CA GLY A 530 31.85 -10.41 43.28
C GLY A 530 31.42 -8.94 43.41
N LYS A 531 32.38 -8.06 43.76
CA LYS A 531 32.13 -6.62 43.97
C LYS A 531 31.43 -5.94 42.78
N ILE A 532 31.77 -6.36 41.55
CA ILE A 532 31.15 -5.82 40.34
C ILE A 532 29.68 -6.22 40.28
N PHE A 533 29.36 -7.51 40.42
CA PHE A 533 27.98 -8.00 40.39
C PHE A 533 27.13 -7.38 41.51
N LEU A 534 27.64 -7.33 42.74
CA LEU A 534 26.95 -6.71 43.87
C LEU A 534 26.63 -5.22 43.63
N SER A 535 27.49 -4.49 42.89
CA SER A 535 27.21 -3.09 42.55
C SER A 535 26.10 -2.91 41.51
N TYR A 536 25.85 -3.91 40.67
CA TYR A 536 24.79 -3.91 39.65
C TYR A 536 23.51 -4.61 40.11
N MET A 537 23.59 -5.48 41.12
CA MET A 537 22.48 -6.29 41.63
C MET A 537 21.20 -5.47 41.93
N PRO A 538 21.25 -4.32 42.63
CA PRO A 538 20.04 -3.52 42.88
C PRO A 538 19.35 -3.06 41.59
N TYR A 539 20.13 -2.71 40.56
CA TYR A 539 19.60 -2.22 39.28
C TYR A 539 19.05 -3.36 38.43
N ILE A 540 19.71 -4.51 38.43
CA ILE A 540 19.23 -5.72 37.76
C ILE A 540 17.92 -6.21 38.39
N CYS A 541 17.86 -6.30 39.73
CA CYS A 541 16.65 -6.68 40.45
C CYS A 541 15.51 -5.70 40.15
N HIS A 542 15.80 -4.39 40.19
CA HIS A 542 14.81 -3.38 39.87
C HIS A 542 14.30 -3.47 38.42
N GLU A 543 15.20 -3.65 37.45
CA GLU A 543 14.84 -3.80 36.03
C GLU A 543 14.00 -5.07 35.79
N MET A 544 14.31 -6.17 36.48
CA MET A 544 13.59 -7.44 36.37
C MET A 544 12.29 -7.48 37.21
N GLY A 545 12.02 -6.46 38.02
CA GLY A 545 10.88 -6.44 38.95
C GLY A 545 10.99 -7.47 40.09
N LEU A 546 12.22 -7.82 40.48
CA LEU A 546 12.52 -8.78 41.54
C LEU A 546 12.92 -8.06 42.84
N SER A 547 12.61 -8.65 43.98
CA SER A 547 13.19 -8.24 45.25
C SER A 547 14.69 -8.49 45.26
N GLU A 548 15.45 -7.61 45.91
CA GLU A 548 16.90 -7.83 46.07
C GLU A 548 17.15 -9.11 46.89
N PRO A 549 18.04 -10.00 46.43
CA PRO A 549 18.44 -11.20 47.18
C PRO A 549 18.91 -10.88 48.60
N THR A 550 18.31 -11.54 49.57
CA THR A 550 18.66 -11.44 50.99
C THR A 550 19.55 -12.60 51.44
N THR A 551 19.56 -13.70 50.70
CA THR A 551 20.39 -14.89 50.97
C THR A 551 21.45 -15.12 49.89
N ALA A 552 22.51 -15.87 50.24
CA ALA A 552 23.55 -16.25 49.27
C ALA A 552 23.02 -17.16 48.16
N GLU A 553 22.05 -18.03 48.48
CA GLU A 553 21.39 -18.91 47.51
C GLU A 553 20.56 -18.11 46.49
N GLU A 554 19.84 -17.09 46.94
CA GLU A 554 19.10 -16.16 46.06
C GLU A 554 20.06 -15.36 45.16
N ARG A 555 21.22 -14.94 45.68
CA ARG A 555 22.26 -14.26 44.90
C ARG A 555 22.85 -15.18 43.83
N GLU A 556 23.16 -16.42 44.18
CA GLU A 556 23.70 -17.42 43.25
C GLU A 556 22.67 -17.77 42.16
N ALA A 557 21.39 -17.89 42.53
CA ALA A 557 20.30 -18.09 41.58
C ALA A 557 20.19 -16.92 40.59
N LEU A 558 20.24 -15.67 41.06
CA LEU A 558 20.22 -14.49 40.20
C LEU A 558 21.46 -14.43 39.31
N PHE A 559 22.65 -14.70 39.83
CA PHE A 559 23.89 -14.75 39.05
C PHE A 559 23.85 -15.84 37.96
N GLY A 560 23.22 -16.99 38.25
CA GLY A 560 23.02 -18.08 37.29
C GLY A 560 22.19 -17.70 36.05
N THR A 561 21.34 -16.67 36.15
CA THR A 561 20.48 -16.20 35.05
C THR A 561 21.25 -15.61 33.86
N ILE A 562 22.54 -15.31 34.01
CA ILE A 562 23.42 -14.85 32.91
C ILE A 562 23.33 -15.80 31.71
N THR A 563 23.24 -17.11 31.96
CA THR A 563 23.17 -18.14 30.91
C THR A 563 21.86 -18.14 30.13
N SER A 564 20.80 -17.62 30.73
CA SER A 564 19.46 -17.56 30.16
C SER A 564 19.13 -16.22 29.49
N LEU A 565 20.07 -15.26 29.45
CA LEU A 565 19.84 -13.97 28.81
C LEU A 565 19.52 -14.13 27.32
N GLN A 566 18.35 -13.66 26.90
CA GLN A 566 17.85 -13.71 25.53
C GLN A 566 18.81 -13.02 24.56
N THR A 567 19.38 -11.89 24.96
CA THR A 567 20.32 -11.13 24.14
C THR A 567 21.66 -11.83 23.93
N LEU A 568 21.96 -12.89 24.69
CA LEU A 568 23.09 -13.79 24.45
C LEU A 568 22.70 -15.00 23.59
N GLN A 569 21.44 -15.41 23.61
CA GLN A 569 20.97 -16.60 22.89
C GLN A 569 20.48 -16.29 21.46
N GLN A 570 19.91 -15.11 21.25
CA GLN A 570 19.28 -14.70 20.00
C GLN A 570 19.67 -13.25 19.63
N HIS A 571 19.64 -12.92 18.33
CA HIS A 571 19.96 -11.56 17.87
C HIS A 571 18.91 -10.51 18.27
N GLY A 572 17.66 -10.93 18.50
CA GLY A 572 16.54 -10.01 18.74
C GLY A 572 16.10 -9.24 17.50
N PRO A 573 15.09 -8.35 17.60
CA PRO A 573 14.68 -7.49 16.50
C PRO A 573 15.65 -6.30 16.30
N LEU A 574 15.81 -5.87 15.05
CA LEU A 574 16.65 -4.72 14.67
C LEU A 574 15.81 -3.43 14.67
N VAL A 575 16.28 -2.41 15.38
CA VAL A 575 15.71 -1.07 15.34
C VAL A 575 16.08 -0.39 14.03
N LYS A 576 15.06 0.04 13.30
CA LYS A 576 15.21 0.98 12.18
C LYS A 576 14.21 2.11 12.40
N LEU A 577 14.66 3.35 12.37
CA LEU A 577 13.82 4.52 12.67
C LEU A 577 12.69 4.71 11.64
N MET A 578 12.89 4.16 10.44
CA MET A 578 11.87 4.06 9.39
C MET A 578 10.95 2.84 9.52
N ARG A 579 11.37 1.76 10.19
CA ARG A 579 10.52 0.59 10.42
C ARG A 579 9.70 0.83 11.67
N TRP A 580 8.41 1.10 11.47
CA TRP A 580 7.57 1.62 12.53
C TRP A 580 7.65 0.75 13.78
N PHE A 581 7.89 1.42 14.91
CA PHE A 581 7.83 0.84 16.25
C PHE A 581 8.77 -0.36 16.51
N SER A 582 9.74 -0.61 15.61
CA SER A 582 10.81 -1.61 15.80
C SER A 582 11.60 -1.35 17.09
N TYR A 583 11.69 -0.08 17.51
CA TYR A 583 12.21 0.33 18.81
C TYR A 583 11.52 -0.37 19.99
N PHE A 584 10.18 -0.39 20.02
CA PHE A 584 9.42 -0.99 21.12
C PHE A 584 9.53 -2.51 21.14
N GLN A 585 9.63 -3.14 19.97
CA GLN A 585 9.91 -4.57 19.87
C GLN A 585 11.29 -4.91 20.44
N SER A 586 12.31 -4.11 20.13
CA SER A 586 13.65 -4.28 20.68
C SER A 586 13.70 -3.99 22.17
N HIS A 587 13.00 -2.95 22.64
CA HIS A 587 12.88 -2.69 24.06
C HIS A 587 12.27 -3.88 24.82
N GLN A 588 11.16 -4.44 24.32
CA GLN A 588 10.55 -5.62 24.91
C GLN A 588 11.48 -6.84 24.91
N PHE A 589 12.31 -7.00 23.87
CA PHE A 589 13.31 -8.08 23.80
C PHE A 589 14.47 -7.89 24.79
N TYR A 590 14.85 -6.64 25.09
CA TYR A 590 15.91 -6.31 26.05
C TYR A 590 15.40 -6.12 27.49
N ALA A 591 14.10 -6.30 27.74
CA ALA A 591 13.49 -6.09 29.04
C ALA A 591 14.15 -7.00 30.10
N GLY A 592 14.69 -6.39 31.16
CA GLY A 592 15.42 -7.10 32.21
C GLY A 592 16.89 -7.39 31.88
N GLU A 593 17.44 -6.92 30.75
CA GLU A 593 18.80 -7.22 30.28
C GLU A 593 19.68 -5.98 29.99
N HIS A 594 19.20 -4.75 30.22
CA HIS A 594 19.96 -3.53 29.95
C HIS A 594 21.18 -3.42 30.88
N PHE A 595 20.98 -3.56 32.19
CA PHE A 595 22.08 -3.47 33.17
C PHE A 595 23.00 -4.70 33.12
N TRP A 596 22.47 -5.88 32.80
CA TRP A 596 23.28 -7.06 32.47
C TRP A 596 24.22 -6.77 31.30
N THR A 597 23.67 -6.22 30.22
CA THR A 597 24.45 -5.90 29.01
C THR A 597 25.53 -4.85 29.31
N LYS A 598 25.21 -3.82 30.10
CA LYS A 598 26.21 -2.82 30.55
C LYS A 598 27.33 -3.48 31.37
N MET A 599 26.98 -4.31 32.34
CA MET A 599 27.94 -4.95 33.23
C MET A 599 28.90 -5.87 32.46
N LEU A 600 28.38 -6.68 31.55
CA LEU A 600 29.17 -7.65 30.78
C LEU A 600 30.15 -6.99 29.81
N ILE A 601 29.78 -5.85 29.19
CA ILE A 601 30.60 -5.18 28.17
C ILE A 601 31.52 -4.10 28.76
N GLY A 602 31.09 -3.41 29.81
CA GLY A 602 31.75 -2.22 30.36
C GLY A 602 32.93 -2.47 31.29
N GLU A 603 33.40 -3.71 31.46
CA GLU A 603 34.47 -4.09 32.41
C GLU A 603 34.32 -3.45 33.81
N GLY A 604 33.12 -3.58 34.41
CA GLY A 604 32.92 -3.33 35.85
C GLY A 604 32.91 -1.87 36.34
N GLY A 605 32.84 -0.87 35.46
CA GLY A 605 32.57 0.51 35.87
C GLY A 605 31.23 0.64 36.60
N PRO A 606 31.06 1.54 37.59
CA PRO A 606 29.82 1.68 38.35
C PRO A 606 28.61 1.95 37.44
N PRO A 607 27.41 1.45 37.78
CA PRO A 607 26.21 1.59 36.94
C PRO A 607 25.84 3.05 36.65
N GLN A 608 26.19 3.96 37.56
CA GLN A 608 25.97 5.40 37.45
C GLN A 608 26.95 6.11 36.50
N GLN A 609 28.06 5.46 36.13
CA GLN A 609 29.06 6.04 35.25
C GLN A 609 28.54 6.08 33.81
N GLY A 610 28.25 7.29 33.33
CA GLY A 610 27.92 7.58 31.95
C GLY A 610 29.11 8.13 31.16
N ILE A 611 28.82 8.77 30.04
CA ILE A 611 29.79 9.54 29.25
C ILE A 611 30.21 10.77 30.07
N GLN A 612 31.53 11.02 30.16
CA GLN A 612 32.09 12.27 30.70
C GLN A 612 32.30 13.24 29.52
N PRO A 613 31.38 14.19 29.28
CA PRO A 613 31.36 15.00 28.05
C PRO A 613 32.65 15.79 27.83
N GLU A 614 33.26 16.29 28.91
CA GLU A 614 34.44 17.16 28.89
C GLU A 614 35.70 16.43 28.42
N ALA A 615 35.76 15.11 28.56
CA ALA A 615 36.90 14.29 28.17
C ALA A 615 36.86 13.85 26.69
N VAL A 616 35.69 13.97 26.03
CA VAL A 616 35.45 13.35 24.72
C VAL A 616 34.92 14.35 23.68
N LEU A 617 34.18 15.39 24.09
CA LEU A 617 33.48 16.29 23.16
C LEU A 617 34.31 17.57 22.88
N THR A 618 34.11 18.18 21.71
CA THR A 618 34.75 19.47 21.36
C THR A 618 34.08 20.63 22.12
N PRO A 619 34.78 21.78 22.30
CA PRO A 619 34.21 22.96 22.98
C PRO A 619 32.87 23.42 22.40
N ASP A 620 32.67 23.28 21.08
CA ASP A 620 31.43 23.62 20.38
C ASP A 620 30.23 22.74 20.81
N ILE A 621 30.48 21.48 21.19
CA ILE A 621 29.48 20.54 21.69
C ILE A 621 29.13 20.88 23.16
N LEU A 622 30.14 21.20 23.97
CA LEU A 622 29.94 21.61 25.37
C LEU A 622 29.18 22.94 25.50
N ALA A 623 29.22 23.78 24.46
CA ALA A 623 28.46 25.02 24.37
C ALA A 623 26.96 24.82 24.02
N GLY A 624 26.53 23.59 23.70
CA GLY A 624 25.13 23.28 23.36
C GLY A 624 24.66 23.77 21.99
N ASN A 625 25.59 24.06 21.07
CA ASN A 625 25.30 24.65 19.75
C ASN A 625 25.04 23.62 18.63
N LEU A 626 24.98 22.32 18.95
CA LEU A 626 24.82 21.23 17.99
C LEU A 626 23.56 20.42 18.29
N ASP A 627 22.89 19.92 17.25
CA ASP A 627 21.73 19.04 17.38
C ASP A 627 22.10 17.69 18.04
N ASP A 628 21.14 17.07 18.74
CA ASP A 628 21.31 15.80 19.49
C ASP A 628 21.90 14.69 18.61
N ARG A 629 21.60 14.72 17.30
CA ARG A 629 22.12 13.77 16.30
C ARG A 629 23.61 13.93 16.04
N GLU A 630 24.07 15.16 15.88
CA GLU A 630 25.46 15.47 15.55
C GLU A 630 26.37 15.18 16.76
N GLU A 631 25.88 15.43 17.98
CA GLU A 631 26.57 15.04 19.21
C GLU A 631 26.78 13.51 19.27
N LEU A 632 25.72 12.74 19.06
CA LEU A 632 25.80 11.27 19.11
C LEU A 632 26.69 10.71 18.00
N ARG A 633 26.71 11.34 16.83
CA ARG A 633 27.61 11.00 15.72
C ARG A 633 29.08 11.20 16.10
N GLN A 634 29.41 12.34 16.71
CA GLN A 634 30.77 12.63 17.18
C GLN A 634 31.22 11.64 18.26
N LEU A 635 30.31 11.26 19.17
CA LEU A 635 30.57 10.23 20.18
C LEU A 635 30.85 8.86 19.55
N LYS A 636 30.05 8.44 18.57
CA LYS A 636 30.28 7.20 17.82
C LYS A 636 31.63 7.20 17.11
N LEU A 637 31.96 8.29 16.41
CA LEU A 637 33.23 8.41 15.69
C LEU A 637 34.45 8.36 16.61
N LYS A 638 34.35 8.91 17.83
CA LYS A 638 35.48 8.95 18.77
C LYS A 638 35.65 7.65 19.58
N MET A 639 34.55 7.01 19.96
CA MET A 639 34.59 5.88 20.90
C MET A 639 34.32 4.52 20.25
N GLY A 640 33.71 4.51 19.05
CA GLY A 640 33.14 3.32 18.42
C GLY A 640 31.83 2.87 19.09
N SER A 641 30.92 2.31 18.31
CA SER A 641 29.57 1.94 18.79
C SER A 641 29.58 0.86 19.90
N TRP A 642 30.52 -0.09 19.86
CA TRP A 642 30.65 -1.15 20.88
C TRP A 642 30.97 -0.60 22.29
N ARG A 643 31.90 0.35 22.40
CA ARG A 643 32.29 0.95 23.68
C ARG A 643 31.28 2.00 24.15
N LEU A 644 30.63 2.69 23.21
CA LEU A 644 29.65 3.73 23.50
C LEU A 644 28.34 3.16 24.07
N ALA A 645 27.83 2.06 23.52
CA ALA A 645 26.54 1.48 23.91
C ALA A 645 26.34 1.27 25.43
N PRO A 646 27.26 0.63 26.18
CA PRO A 646 27.09 0.46 27.64
C PRO A 646 27.22 1.75 28.44
N LEU A 647 27.92 2.78 27.92
CA LEU A 647 28.06 4.07 28.59
C LEU A 647 26.80 4.95 28.48
N LEU A 648 25.96 4.66 27.49
CA LEU A 648 24.67 5.32 27.30
C LEU A 648 23.59 4.81 28.25
N VAL A 649 23.78 3.63 28.86
CA VAL A 649 22.87 3.07 29.86
C VAL A 649 23.28 3.57 31.25
N THR A 650 22.44 4.35 31.90
CA THR A 650 22.58 4.78 33.29
C THR A 650 21.23 4.62 33.97
N PRO A 651 21.14 4.59 35.32
CA PRO A 651 19.85 4.56 36.02
C PRO A 651 18.88 5.63 35.52
N TRP A 652 19.43 6.82 35.22
CA TRP A 652 18.66 7.95 34.73
C TRP A 652 18.15 7.79 33.29
N THR A 653 19.04 7.43 32.36
CA THR A 653 18.67 7.26 30.95
C THR A 653 17.80 6.02 30.74
N TRP A 654 17.99 4.96 31.53
CA TRP A 654 17.10 3.81 31.58
C TRP A 654 15.71 4.21 32.08
N TRP A 655 15.61 4.95 33.20
CA TRP A 655 14.31 5.44 33.67
C TRP A 655 13.60 6.31 32.62
N LYS A 656 14.32 7.19 31.91
CA LYS A 656 13.75 7.98 30.80
C LYS A 656 13.29 7.10 29.62
N ASN A 657 13.98 5.99 29.36
CA ASN A 657 13.56 5.02 28.36
C ASN A 657 12.28 4.29 28.76
N GLU A 658 12.19 3.82 30.01
CA GLU A 658 10.98 3.20 30.56
C GLU A 658 9.80 4.18 30.54
N LEU A 659 10.05 5.44 30.91
CA LEU A 659 9.06 6.52 30.81
C LEU A 659 8.57 6.68 29.36
N LEU A 660 9.49 6.82 28.39
CA LEU A 660 9.19 6.91 26.96
C LEU A 660 8.33 5.73 26.49
N VAL A 661 8.67 4.51 26.87
CA VAL A 661 7.96 3.30 26.44
C VAL A 661 6.58 3.21 27.06
N SER A 662 6.47 3.44 28.37
CA SER A 662 5.18 3.44 29.08
C SER A 662 4.21 4.44 28.44
N MET A 663 4.70 5.63 28.15
CA MET A 663 3.99 6.70 27.47
C MET A 663 3.59 6.33 26.04
N ALA A 664 4.51 5.83 25.22
CA ALA A 664 4.23 5.53 23.81
C ALA A 664 3.37 4.27 23.59
N THR A 665 3.37 3.33 24.54
CA THR A 665 2.72 2.02 24.42
C THR A 665 1.21 2.11 24.10
N PRO A 666 0.38 2.95 24.76
CA PRO A 666 -1.03 3.11 24.41
C PRO A 666 -1.26 3.53 22.95
N VAL A 667 -0.45 4.45 22.43
CA VAL A 667 -0.54 4.90 21.03
C VAL A 667 -0.20 3.74 20.09
N TRP A 668 0.87 3.01 20.41
CA TRP A 668 1.31 1.83 19.66
C TRP A 668 0.29 0.69 19.68
N SER A 669 -0.29 0.39 20.84
CA SER A 669 -1.29 -0.66 21.02
C SER A 669 -2.56 -0.36 20.25
N CYS A 670 -3.06 0.89 20.31
CA CYS A 670 -4.23 1.31 19.54
C CYS A 670 -3.99 1.16 18.03
N PHE A 671 -2.81 1.57 17.56
CA PHE A 671 -2.40 1.40 16.17
C PHE A 671 -2.32 -0.09 15.76
N THR A 672 -1.57 -0.89 16.52
CA THR A 672 -1.32 -2.30 16.21
C THR A 672 -2.62 -3.10 16.20
N GLN A 673 -3.50 -2.83 17.17
CA GLN A 673 -4.82 -3.44 17.22
C GLN A 673 -5.64 -3.09 15.96
N LYS A 674 -5.66 -1.83 15.53
CA LYS A 674 -6.34 -1.44 14.28
C LYS A 674 -5.75 -2.13 13.07
N ALA A 675 -4.42 -2.14 12.92
CA ALA A 675 -3.75 -2.79 11.79
C ALA A 675 -4.02 -4.30 11.74
N GLN A 676 -4.22 -4.94 12.90
CA GLN A 676 -4.57 -6.36 13.02
C GLN A 676 -6.06 -6.63 12.78
N GLN A 677 -6.96 -5.74 13.21
CA GLN A 677 -8.41 -5.92 13.16
C GLN A 677 -9.05 -5.40 11.86
N LEU A 678 -8.47 -4.38 11.23
CA LEU A 678 -9.00 -3.73 10.04
C LEU A 678 -8.11 -4.09 8.84
N LYS A 679 -8.38 -5.25 8.21
CA LYS A 679 -7.58 -5.75 7.09
C LYS A 679 -8.25 -5.49 5.75
N LEU A 680 -9.59 -5.53 5.72
CA LEU A 680 -10.38 -5.44 4.50
C LEU A 680 -10.90 -4.01 4.30
N PRO A 681 -10.99 -3.51 3.06
CA PRO A 681 -11.47 -2.15 2.78
C PRO A 681 -12.84 -1.80 3.38
N HIS A 682 -13.76 -2.78 3.46
CA HIS A 682 -15.08 -2.55 4.04
C HIS A 682 -15.07 -2.48 5.58
N GLU A 683 -14.12 -3.16 6.24
CA GLU A 683 -13.92 -3.05 7.69
C GLU A 683 -13.45 -1.65 8.05
N ILE A 684 -12.53 -1.11 7.24
CA ILE A 684 -12.05 0.28 7.36
C ILE A 684 -13.20 1.27 7.19
N ALA A 685 -14.03 1.09 6.15
CA ALA A 685 -15.20 1.95 5.95
C ALA A 685 -16.16 1.91 7.15
N GLY A 686 -16.36 0.73 7.73
CA GLY A 686 -17.16 0.54 8.94
C GLY A 686 -16.57 1.24 10.16
N ASP A 687 -15.25 1.16 10.38
CA ASP A 687 -14.56 1.87 11.48
C ASP A 687 -14.65 3.38 11.32
N ILE A 688 -14.42 3.91 10.10
CA ILE A 688 -14.56 5.35 9.80
C ILE A 688 -16.00 5.82 10.10
N ALA A 689 -17.01 5.08 9.64
CA ALA A 689 -18.41 5.41 9.85
C ALA A 689 -18.78 5.44 11.35
N LYS A 690 -18.30 4.47 12.13
CA LYS A 690 -18.50 4.41 13.58
C LYS A 690 -17.78 5.56 14.29
N ARG A 691 -16.50 5.79 14.01
CA ARG A 691 -15.70 6.85 14.67
C ARG A 691 -16.23 8.24 14.42
N ALA A 692 -16.63 8.54 13.18
CA ALA A 692 -17.25 9.81 12.84
C ALA A 692 -18.69 9.93 13.36
N GLY A 693 -19.51 8.88 13.18
CA GLY A 693 -20.94 8.90 13.47
C GLY A 693 -21.30 8.86 14.96
N THR A 694 -20.47 8.26 15.82
CA THR A 694 -20.77 8.07 17.25
C THR A 694 -19.71 8.65 18.19
N LYS A 695 -18.89 9.61 17.72
CA LYS A 695 -17.82 10.28 18.49
C LYS A 695 -16.73 9.35 19.06
N LEU A 696 -16.57 8.11 18.56
CA LEU A 696 -15.56 7.17 19.07
C LEU A 696 -14.12 7.59 18.76
N TRP A 697 -13.91 8.60 17.90
CA TRP A 697 -12.59 9.21 17.74
C TRP A 697 -12.06 9.76 19.09
N ALA A 698 -12.95 10.25 19.96
CA ALA A 698 -12.60 10.76 21.29
C ALA A 698 -12.30 9.62 22.28
N GLU A 699 -12.92 8.45 22.13
CA GLU A 699 -12.63 7.27 22.94
C GLU A 699 -11.20 6.79 22.73
N GLU A 700 -10.69 6.82 21.50
CA GLU A 700 -9.29 6.52 21.23
C GLU A 700 -8.34 7.48 21.93
N ILE A 701 -8.64 8.78 21.89
CA ILE A 701 -7.85 9.80 22.60
C ILE A 701 -7.90 9.56 24.10
N HIS A 702 -9.08 9.30 24.64
CA HIS A 702 -9.28 8.96 26.04
C HIS A 702 -8.50 7.70 26.45
N ALA A 703 -8.53 6.64 25.66
CA ALA A 703 -7.80 5.40 25.94
C ALA A 703 -6.28 5.63 25.91
N VAL A 704 -5.79 6.39 24.92
CA VAL A 704 -4.37 6.74 24.83
C VAL A 704 -3.92 7.55 26.05
N ILE A 705 -4.67 8.58 26.42
CA ILE A 705 -4.32 9.46 27.55
C ILE A 705 -4.53 8.74 28.89
N GLY A 706 -5.67 8.09 29.09
CA GLY A 706 -5.99 7.32 30.30
C GLY A 706 -4.92 6.27 30.60
N ASN A 707 -4.66 5.38 29.64
CA ASN A 707 -3.71 4.29 29.82
C ASN A 707 -2.27 4.79 29.93
N GLY A 708 -1.89 5.86 29.22
CA GLY A 708 -0.50 6.35 29.18
C GLY A 708 -0.14 7.27 30.33
N PHE A 709 -1.10 8.07 30.79
CA PHE A 709 -0.84 9.18 31.71
C PHE A 709 -1.46 8.95 33.10
N PHE A 710 -2.62 8.29 33.20
CA PHE A 710 -3.32 8.09 34.47
C PHE A 710 -3.10 6.71 35.09
N ASP A 711 -3.04 5.65 34.26
CA ASP A 711 -2.86 4.27 34.72
C ASP A 711 -1.40 3.76 34.57
N GLY A 712 -0.73 4.08 33.46
CA GLY A 712 0.60 3.59 33.11
C GLY A 712 1.75 3.97 34.06
N PRO A 713 1.82 5.21 34.58
CA PRO A 713 2.94 5.64 35.42
C PRO A 713 3.01 4.96 36.79
N GLN A 714 1.97 4.27 37.25
CA GLN A 714 1.96 3.60 38.57
C GLN A 714 3.09 2.56 38.72
N LYS A 715 3.62 2.02 37.60
CA LYS A 715 4.79 1.12 37.58
C LYS A 715 6.15 1.83 37.64
N LEU A 716 6.18 3.14 37.36
CA LEU A 716 7.40 3.97 37.33
C LEU A 716 7.59 4.77 38.64
N TYR A 717 6.65 4.66 39.59
CA TYR A 717 6.63 5.40 40.85
C TYR A 717 6.60 4.49 42.09
N PRO A 718 7.21 4.90 43.22
CA PRO A 718 7.96 6.14 43.44
C PRO A 718 9.47 5.91 43.52
N ALA A 719 10.25 6.80 42.90
CA ALA A 719 11.62 7.09 43.36
C ALA A 719 12.10 8.46 42.81
N ARG A 720 11.92 9.51 43.63
CA ARG A 720 12.83 10.67 43.82
C ARG A 720 13.38 11.53 42.66
N PHE A 721 12.98 11.40 41.39
CA PHE A 721 13.70 12.11 40.32
C PHE A 721 12.92 13.07 39.43
N LEU A 722 11.66 13.38 39.71
CA LEU A 722 10.98 14.40 38.91
C LEU A 722 11.36 15.80 39.37
N SER A 723 12.11 16.51 38.53
CA SER A 723 12.12 17.97 38.57
C SER A 723 10.78 18.50 38.05
N ASN A 724 10.38 19.71 38.46
CA ASN A 724 9.14 20.37 37.98
C ASN A 724 9.10 20.49 36.43
N GLU A 725 10.26 20.51 35.76
CA GLU A 725 10.36 20.59 34.29
C GLU A 725 10.02 19.25 33.61
N GLU A 726 10.26 18.12 34.28
CA GLU A 726 10.06 16.76 33.74
C GLU A 726 8.62 16.26 33.94
N GLU A 727 7.93 16.77 34.96
CA GLU A 727 6.48 16.58 35.15
C GLU A 727 5.67 17.18 33.99
N GLY A 728 6.07 18.35 33.48
CA GLY A 728 5.46 19.00 32.31
C GLY A 728 5.77 18.30 30.98
N GLN A 729 6.90 17.60 30.89
CA GLN A 729 7.28 16.81 29.70
C GLN A 729 6.32 15.60 29.53
N CYS A 730 5.94 14.92 30.61
CA CYS A 730 5.00 13.79 30.57
C CYS A 730 3.62 14.17 30.00
N ILE A 731 3.11 15.37 30.35
CA ILE A 731 1.83 15.86 29.84
C ILE A 731 1.93 16.31 28.37
N SER A 732 3.07 16.77 27.87
CA SER A 732 3.16 17.30 26.50
C SER A 732 3.33 16.24 25.41
N LEU A 733 3.73 15.00 25.76
CA LEU A 733 3.98 13.90 24.81
C LEU A 733 2.75 13.32 24.11
N HIS A 734 1.56 13.32 24.73
CA HIS A 734 0.41 12.57 24.21
C HIS A 734 -0.71 13.40 23.60
N PHE A 735 -0.85 14.64 24.06
CA PHE A 735 -2.14 15.33 23.96
C PHE A 735 -2.29 16.05 22.63
N ARG A 736 -1.29 16.81 22.21
CA ARG A 736 -1.46 17.74 21.09
C ARG A 736 -1.56 17.04 19.74
N ARG A 737 -0.52 16.31 19.35
CA ARG A 737 -0.38 15.84 17.95
C ARG A 737 -1.39 14.76 17.60
N ARG A 738 -1.70 13.85 18.53
CA ARG A 738 -2.65 12.76 18.29
C ARG A 738 -4.10 13.25 18.22
N VAL A 739 -4.49 14.20 19.09
CA VAL A 739 -5.81 14.83 19.00
C VAL A 739 -5.96 15.56 17.68
N GLN A 740 -4.94 16.34 17.30
CA GLN A 740 -4.94 17.05 16.02
C GLN A 740 -5.13 16.09 14.84
N SER A 741 -4.38 14.99 14.77
CA SER A 741 -4.45 14.05 13.64
C SER A 741 -5.75 13.23 13.63
N SER A 742 -6.18 12.69 14.77
CA SER A 742 -7.41 11.91 14.87
C SER A 742 -8.64 12.76 14.53
N ALA A 743 -8.77 13.95 15.14
CA ALA A 743 -9.86 14.87 14.84
C ALA A 743 -9.83 15.32 13.37
N SER A 744 -8.65 15.63 12.82
CA SER A 744 -8.50 15.99 11.39
C SER A 744 -8.96 14.90 10.45
N TYR A 745 -8.74 13.64 10.79
CA TYR A 745 -9.18 12.53 9.95
C TYR A 745 -10.70 12.34 10.02
N TYR A 746 -11.29 12.27 11.21
CA TYR A 746 -12.70 11.87 11.37
C TYR A 746 -13.70 13.03 11.30
N LEU A 747 -13.31 14.26 11.64
CA LEU A 747 -14.23 15.39 11.76
C LEU A 747 -14.26 16.32 10.54
N ARG A 748 -13.39 16.09 9.55
CA ARG A 748 -13.39 16.82 8.27
C ARG A 748 -14.30 16.14 7.24
N PRO A 749 -15.03 16.90 6.42
CA PRO A 749 -15.70 16.34 5.26
C PRO A 749 -14.71 15.69 4.27
N PRO A 750 -15.06 14.51 3.71
CA PRO A 750 -16.38 13.90 3.76
C PRO A 750 -16.63 12.98 4.97
N PHE A 751 -15.57 12.56 5.70
CA PHE A 751 -15.69 11.58 6.78
C PHE A 751 -16.52 12.04 7.97
N ARG A 752 -16.63 13.35 8.22
CA ARG A 752 -17.60 13.93 9.19
C ARG A 752 -19.01 13.34 9.04
N TYR A 753 -19.41 13.06 7.80
CA TYR A 753 -20.75 12.57 7.47
C TYR A 753 -20.79 11.07 7.16
N ALA A 754 -19.71 10.32 7.43
CA ALA A 754 -19.65 8.88 7.23
C ALA A 754 -20.66 8.10 8.12
N GLY A 755 -21.21 8.74 9.16
CA GLY A 755 -22.37 8.21 9.89
C GLY A 755 -23.56 7.88 8.97
N ALA A 756 -23.66 8.51 7.79
CA ALA A 756 -24.67 8.18 6.79
C ALA A 756 -24.61 6.72 6.28
N LEU A 757 -23.46 6.07 6.44
CA LEU A 757 -23.27 4.66 6.09
C LEU A 757 -23.92 3.72 7.11
N LEU A 758 -24.08 4.14 8.37
CA LEU A 758 -24.75 3.39 9.42
C LEU A 758 -26.27 3.51 9.28
N ALA A 759 -26.99 2.39 9.36
CA ALA A 759 -28.44 2.39 9.13
C ALA A 759 -29.19 3.22 10.17
N GLU A 760 -28.76 3.14 11.42
CA GLU A 760 -29.36 3.78 12.59
C GLU A 760 -29.21 5.30 12.64
N SER A 761 -28.14 5.86 12.07
CA SER A 761 -27.87 7.31 12.07
C SER A 761 -28.01 7.97 10.70
N ARG A 762 -28.29 7.18 9.64
CA ARG A 762 -28.32 7.65 8.25
C ARG A 762 -29.12 8.93 8.03
N GLU A 763 -30.40 8.88 8.40
CA GLU A 763 -31.33 10.00 8.21
C GLU A 763 -30.90 11.24 8.98
N THR A 764 -30.46 11.07 10.23
CA THR A 764 -29.99 12.17 11.08
C THR A 764 -28.72 12.80 10.50
N THR A 765 -27.76 11.99 10.05
CA THR A 765 -26.51 12.48 9.44
C THR A 765 -26.77 13.19 8.11
N LEU A 766 -27.65 12.67 7.24
CA LEU A 766 -28.00 13.32 5.97
C LEU A 766 -28.73 14.65 6.18
N ARG A 767 -29.55 14.76 7.24
CA ARG A 767 -30.18 16.03 7.64
C ARG A 767 -29.15 17.04 8.16
N GLN A 768 -28.24 16.61 9.05
CA GLN A 768 -27.16 17.47 9.54
C GLN A 768 -26.26 17.95 8.40
N MET A 769 -25.88 17.05 7.49
CA MET A 769 -25.06 17.36 6.33
C MET A 769 -25.68 18.44 5.44
N HIS A 770 -27.00 18.40 5.23
CA HIS A 770 -27.71 19.42 4.46
C HIS A 770 -27.77 20.75 5.21
N ALA A 771 -28.06 20.74 6.52
CA ALA A 771 -28.10 21.95 7.34
C ALA A 771 -26.74 22.66 7.40
N ASP A 772 -25.67 21.90 7.63
CA ASP A 772 -24.29 22.41 7.63
C ASP A 772 -23.92 23.03 6.27
N TRP A 773 -24.30 22.36 5.18
CA TRP A 773 -24.02 22.85 3.84
C TRP A 773 -24.78 24.12 3.49
N ALA A 774 -26.05 24.21 3.88
CA ALA A 774 -26.84 25.43 3.73
C ALA A 774 -26.20 26.61 4.48
N ALA A 775 -25.65 26.38 5.68
CA ALA A 775 -24.90 27.38 6.42
C ALA A 775 -23.64 27.82 5.65
N VAL A 776 -22.85 26.88 5.12
CA VAL A 776 -21.67 27.18 4.29
C VAL A 776 -22.03 28.02 3.06
N LEU A 777 -23.10 27.69 2.35
CA LEU A 777 -23.53 28.44 1.17
C LEU A 777 -24.00 29.86 1.50
N LYS A 778 -24.76 30.03 2.60
CA LYS A 778 -25.17 31.35 3.10
C LYS A 778 -23.96 32.23 3.42
N ALA A 779 -22.96 31.63 4.07
CA ALA A 779 -21.70 32.26 4.40
C ALA A 779 -20.85 32.62 3.17
N GLU A 780 -20.75 31.72 2.17
CA GLU A 780 -20.06 32.01 0.91
C GLU A 780 -20.71 33.18 0.16
N LYS A 781 -22.05 33.27 0.12
CA LYS A 781 -22.77 34.42 -0.46
C LYS A 781 -22.45 35.72 0.29
N ALA A 782 -22.48 35.70 1.62
CA ALA A 782 -22.16 36.88 2.43
C ALA A 782 -20.71 37.36 2.19
N MET A 783 -19.76 36.42 2.14
CA MET A 783 -18.34 36.74 1.88
C MET A 783 -18.12 37.28 0.46
N ALA A 784 -18.83 36.75 -0.54
CA ALA A 784 -18.81 37.27 -1.91
C ALA A 784 -19.35 38.71 -1.98
N GLY A 785 -20.33 39.06 -1.13
CA GLY A 785 -20.85 40.41 -0.93
C GLY A 785 -19.96 41.33 -0.06
N GLY A 786 -18.78 40.87 0.36
CA GLY A 786 -17.81 41.65 1.13
C GLY A 786 -17.83 41.45 2.64
N ALA A 787 -18.66 40.53 3.17
CA ALA A 787 -18.67 40.24 4.60
C ALA A 787 -17.36 39.58 5.06
N GLY A 788 -16.81 40.03 6.19
CA GLY A 788 -15.61 39.45 6.79
C GLY A 788 -15.92 38.15 7.53
N MET A 789 -15.62 37.00 6.94
CA MET A 789 -15.76 35.69 7.59
C MET A 789 -14.46 34.88 7.50
N GLU A 790 -13.55 35.15 8.45
CA GLU A 790 -12.22 34.54 8.46
C GLU A 790 -12.23 33.01 8.73
N PRO A 791 -13.08 32.44 9.61
CA PRO A 791 -13.15 30.98 9.78
C PRO A 791 -13.46 30.24 8.47
N LEU A 792 -14.32 30.80 7.62
CA LEU A 792 -14.66 30.21 6.32
C LEU A 792 -13.46 30.17 5.36
N LYS A 793 -12.50 31.09 5.50
CA LYS A 793 -11.28 31.07 4.68
C LYS A 793 -10.37 29.91 5.04
N GLU A 794 -10.32 29.52 6.32
CA GLU A 794 -9.56 28.36 6.79
C GLU A 794 -10.17 27.02 6.37
N MET A 795 -11.48 26.97 6.10
CA MET A 795 -12.22 25.75 5.70
C MET A 795 -11.92 25.31 4.26
N HIS A 796 -10.66 24.99 3.93
CA HIS A 796 -10.23 24.63 2.58
C HIS A 796 -10.95 23.41 1.99
N TRP A 797 -11.44 22.48 2.82
CA TRP A 797 -12.21 21.32 2.36
C TRP A 797 -13.42 21.71 1.48
N ARG A 798 -14.00 22.90 1.67
CA ARG A 798 -15.14 23.40 0.87
C ARG A 798 -14.75 23.76 -0.55
N LEU A 799 -13.45 23.86 -0.86
CA LEU A 799 -12.91 24.13 -2.18
C LEU A 799 -12.64 22.85 -2.98
N ASN A 800 -12.64 21.68 -2.32
CA ASN A 800 -12.44 20.39 -2.96
C ASN A 800 -13.71 19.99 -3.74
N SER A 801 -13.54 19.57 -5.00
CA SER A 801 -14.66 19.29 -5.90
C SER A 801 -15.44 18.02 -5.53
N VAL A 802 -14.78 17.01 -4.97
CA VAL A 802 -15.45 15.77 -4.51
C VAL A 802 -16.35 16.10 -3.31
N ASN A 803 -15.84 16.85 -2.34
CA ASN A 803 -16.64 17.27 -1.17
C ASN A 803 -17.89 18.06 -1.60
N ARG A 804 -17.71 19.08 -2.45
CA ARG A 804 -18.85 19.88 -2.94
C ARG A 804 -19.83 19.05 -3.76
N LEU A 805 -19.36 18.09 -4.56
CA LEU A 805 -20.22 17.21 -5.33
C LEU A 805 -21.15 16.39 -4.43
N ILE A 806 -20.61 15.80 -3.35
CA ILE A 806 -21.40 15.03 -2.38
C ILE A 806 -22.51 15.92 -1.78
N HIS A 807 -22.18 17.16 -1.40
CA HIS A 807 -23.16 18.11 -0.87
C HIS A 807 -24.20 18.56 -1.91
N LEU A 808 -23.82 18.80 -3.17
CA LEU A 808 -24.77 19.18 -4.22
C LEU A 808 -25.76 18.07 -4.55
N ILE A 809 -25.34 16.81 -4.53
CA ILE A 809 -26.26 15.68 -4.71
C ILE A 809 -27.26 15.62 -3.55
N ARG A 810 -26.81 15.92 -2.31
CA ARG A 810 -27.72 16.02 -1.16
C ARG A 810 -28.73 17.16 -1.32
N ASP A 811 -28.32 18.33 -1.83
CA ASP A 811 -29.23 19.43 -2.16
C ASP A 811 -30.29 19.00 -3.19
N MET A 812 -29.90 18.24 -4.22
CA MET A 812 -30.83 17.72 -5.22
C MET A 812 -31.89 16.77 -4.62
N ALA A 813 -31.52 16.00 -3.59
CA ALA A 813 -32.47 15.16 -2.85
C ALA A 813 -33.52 16.00 -2.10
N GLU A 814 -33.15 17.19 -1.62
CA GLU A 814 -34.04 18.07 -0.87
C GLU A 814 -35.10 18.70 -1.78
N VAL A 815 -34.69 19.18 -2.96
CA VAL A 815 -35.57 19.83 -3.93
C VAL A 815 -36.27 18.86 -4.91
N ALA A 816 -36.03 17.56 -4.76
CA ALA A 816 -36.67 16.52 -5.55
C ALA A 816 -38.21 16.56 -5.42
N SER A 817 -38.90 16.40 -6.55
CA SER A 817 -40.37 16.52 -6.62
C SER A 817 -41.07 15.25 -6.13
N THR A 818 -40.39 14.10 -6.15
CA THR A 818 -40.93 12.81 -5.72
C THR A 818 -40.07 12.13 -4.65
N THR A 819 -40.70 11.29 -3.82
CA THR A 819 -40.01 10.46 -2.83
C THR A 819 -39.00 9.49 -3.47
N ALA A 820 -39.31 9.00 -4.69
CA ALA A 820 -38.43 8.10 -5.42
C ALA A 820 -37.13 8.79 -5.86
N GLU A 821 -37.23 10.00 -6.42
CA GLU A 821 -36.07 10.83 -6.78
C GLU A 821 -35.23 11.20 -5.56
N ARG A 822 -35.88 11.64 -4.47
CA ARG A 822 -35.20 11.93 -3.20
C ARG A 822 -34.39 10.73 -2.72
N ARG A 823 -34.98 9.53 -2.73
CA ARG A 823 -34.30 8.29 -2.37
C ARG A 823 -33.13 7.99 -3.31
N ALA A 824 -33.30 8.18 -4.61
CA ALA A 824 -32.24 7.95 -5.59
C ALA A 824 -31.02 8.88 -5.36
N TYR A 825 -31.23 10.16 -5.09
CA TYR A 825 -30.14 11.08 -4.75
C TYR A 825 -29.48 10.77 -3.41
N ASN A 826 -30.26 10.43 -2.38
CA ASN A 826 -29.70 9.99 -1.09
C ASN A 826 -28.84 8.72 -1.25
N ASN A 827 -29.24 7.78 -2.10
CA ASN A 827 -28.45 6.60 -2.40
C ASN A 827 -27.13 6.96 -3.10
N GLN A 828 -27.10 7.97 -3.98
CA GLN A 828 -25.86 8.46 -4.59
C GLN A 828 -24.92 9.13 -3.58
N VAL A 829 -25.46 9.85 -2.59
CA VAL A 829 -24.65 10.39 -1.48
C VAL A 829 -24.02 9.27 -0.68
N VAL A 830 -24.80 8.24 -0.33
CA VAL A 830 -24.30 7.05 0.38
C VAL A 830 -23.26 6.31 -0.47
N GLU A 831 -23.50 6.14 -1.77
CA GLU A 831 -22.56 5.52 -2.71
C GLU A 831 -21.20 6.25 -2.74
N LEU A 832 -21.21 7.58 -2.79
CA LEU A 832 -19.98 8.38 -2.72
C LEU A 832 -19.29 8.26 -1.37
N LEU A 833 -20.04 8.29 -0.26
CA LEU A 833 -19.48 8.11 1.07
C LEU A 833 -18.88 6.71 1.26
N THR A 834 -19.49 5.68 0.68
CA THR A 834 -18.94 4.32 0.63
C THR A 834 -17.65 4.34 -0.19
N PHE A 835 -17.67 4.91 -1.40
CA PHE A 835 -16.48 5.01 -2.25
C PHE A 835 -15.31 5.70 -1.54
N VAL A 836 -15.50 6.83 -0.87
CA VAL A 836 -14.39 7.53 -0.19
C VAL A 836 -13.89 6.78 1.05
N SER A 837 -14.72 5.95 1.69
CA SER A 837 -14.39 5.26 2.95
C SER A 837 -13.88 3.83 2.75
N THR A 838 -14.16 3.19 1.63
CA THR A 838 -13.76 1.79 1.36
C THR A 838 -12.42 1.76 0.63
N HIS A 839 -11.31 1.82 1.38
CA HIS A 839 -9.95 1.86 0.82
C HIS A 839 -8.95 0.91 1.44
N LEU A 840 -7.82 0.69 0.77
CA LEU A 840 -6.73 -0.16 1.25
C LEU A 840 -5.99 0.42 2.47
N ALA A 841 -6.25 1.70 2.80
CA ALA A 841 -5.88 2.51 3.98
C ALA A 841 -4.46 2.51 4.52
N ASP A 842 -3.59 1.65 4.01
CA ASP A 842 -2.33 1.33 4.64
C ASP A 842 -1.21 1.32 3.60
N THR A 843 -0.33 2.33 3.69
CA THR A 843 0.86 2.42 2.83
C THR A 843 1.92 1.35 3.20
N VAL A 844 1.76 0.56 4.29
CA VAL A 844 2.56 -0.68 4.51
C VAL A 844 2.47 -1.62 3.32
N ILE A 845 1.31 -1.71 2.66
CA ILE A 845 1.17 -2.61 1.50
C ILE A 845 2.11 -2.15 0.38
N VAL A 846 2.24 -0.84 0.20
CA VAL A 846 3.16 -0.22 -0.76
C VAL A 846 4.62 -0.41 -0.30
N GLU A 847 4.92 -0.19 0.99
CA GLU A 847 6.26 -0.40 1.56
C GLU A 847 6.74 -1.86 1.44
N ASN A 848 5.90 -2.82 1.81
CA ASN A 848 6.18 -4.25 1.66
C ASN A 848 6.40 -4.62 0.19
N THR A 849 5.66 -4.00 -0.72
CA THR A 849 5.86 -4.18 -2.16
C THR A 849 7.20 -3.58 -2.59
N HIS A 850 7.58 -2.41 -2.07
CA HIS A 850 8.90 -1.84 -2.32
C HIS A 850 10.03 -2.75 -1.80
N GLN A 851 9.84 -3.39 -0.63
CA GLN A 851 10.83 -4.30 -0.05
C GLN A 851 11.07 -5.52 -0.95
N MET A 852 10.02 -6.09 -1.56
CA MET A 852 10.17 -7.19 -2.53
C MET A 852 10.97 -6.77 -3.76
N ALA A 853 10.77 -5.55 -4.27
CA ALA A 853 11.57 -5.03 -5.37
C ALA A 853 13.05 -4.79 -4.96
N LYS A 854 13.30 -4.32 -3.73
CA LYS A 854 14.66 -4.17 -3.16
C LYS A 854 15.37 -5.51 -3.01
N ASP A 855 14.72 -6.50 -2.43
CA ASP A 855 15.30 -7.83 -2.22
C ASP A 855 15.59 -8.52 -3.55
N ALA A 856 14.70 -8.34 -4.54
CA ALA A 856 14.95 -8.79 -5.89
C ALA A 856 16.25 -8.18 -6.49
N LEU A 857 16.59 -6.93 -6.20
CA LEU A 857 17.85 -6.30 -6.63
C LEU A 857 19.05 -6.86 -5.87
N ARG A 858 18.94 -7.06 -4.55
CA ARG A 858 20.04 -7.59 -3.71
C ARG A 858 20.46 -9.01 -4.10
N ASP A 859 19.49 -9.85 -4.45
CA ASP A 859 19.76 -11.22 -4.91
C ASP A 859 20.53 -11.24 -6.25
N ALA A 860 20.43 -10.16 -7.03
CA ALA A 860 21.15 -10.02 -8.29
C ALA A 860 22.54 -9.42 -8.05
N ARG A 861 23.38 -10.10 -7.27
CA ARG A 861 24.71 -9.64 -6.80
C ARG A 861 25.66 -9.11 -7.90
N HIS A 862 25.38 -9.35 -9.18
CA HIS A 862 26.19 -8.88 -10.32
C HIS A 862 25.40 -8.39 -11.56
N PHE A 863 24.08 -8.21 -11.48
CA PHE A 863 23.26 -7.79 -12.64
C PHE A 863 22.20 -6.76 -12.25
N GLN A 864 22.13 -5.62 -12.96
CA GLN A 864 20.96 -4.73 -12.85
C GLN A 864 19.72 -5.50 -13.33
N LYS A 865 18.76 -5.79 -12.44
CA LYS A 865 17.48 -6.33 -12.87
C LYS A 865 16.75 -5.29 -13.72
N SER A 866 16.25 -5.72 -14.88
CA SER A 866 15.42 -4.92 -15.76
C SER A 866 14.14 -4.44 -15.05
N ARG A 867 13.51 -3.38 -15.56
CA ARG A 867 12.23 -2.88 -15.04
C ARG A 867 11.16 -3.97 -14.95
N THR A 868 11.12 -4.86 -15.94
CA THR A 868 10.28 -6.07 -15.92
C THR A 868 10.54 -6.92 -14.67
N GLY A 869 11.79 -7.15 -14.30
CA GLY A 869 12.15 -7.96 -13.12
C GLY A 869 11.62 -7.37 -11.81
N LYS A 870 11.64 -6.04 -11.68
CA LYS A 870 11.06 -5.33 -10.53
C LYS A 870 9.53 -5.43 -10.53
N GLN A 871 8.88 -5.23 -11.68
CA GLN A 871 7.43 -5.38 -11.79
C GLN A 871 6.96 -6.79 -11.43
N VAL A 872 7.69 -7.84 -11.86
CA VAL A 872 7.39 -9.23 -11.48
C VAL A 872 7.49 -9.43 -9.97
N ALA A 873 8.48 -8.81 -9.31
CA ALA A 873 8.59 -8.86 -7.86
C ALA A 873 7.38 -8.21 -7.17
N CYS A 874 6.88 -7.09 -7.71
CA CYS A 874 5.64 -6.47 -7.23
C CYS A 874 4.43 -7.37 -7.45
N ILE A 875 4.23 -7.91 -8.66
CA ILE A 875 3.10 -8.80 -8.99
C ILE A 875 3.07 -10.05 -8.11
N ARG A 876 4.25 -10.62 -7.80
CA ARG A 876 4.39 -11.81 -6.96
C ARG A 876 4.38 -11.49 -5.46
N CYS A 877 4.30 -10.22 -5.07
CA CYS A 877 4.23 -9.82 -3.68
C CYS A 877 2.92 -10.33 -3.04
N SER A 878 3.03 -10.88 -1.83
CA SER A 878 1.88 -11.36 -1.06
C SER A 878 1.24 -10.26 -0.18
N ALA A 879 1.68 -9.00 -0.27
CA ALA A 879 1.19 -7.94 0.61
C ALA A 879 -0.34 -7.74 0.49
N ILE A 880 -0.90 -7.71 -0.71
CA ILE A 880 -2.36 -7.59 -0.90
C ILE A 880 -3.08 -8.90 -0.48
N PRO A 881 -2.69 -10.09 -0.99
CA PRO A 881 -3.30 -11.36 -0.55
C PRO A 881 -3.25 -11.61 0.96
N SER A 882 -2.18 -11.19 1.65
CA SER A 882 -2.03 -11.36 3.10
C SER A 882 -3.07 -10.60 3.92
N ARG A 883 -3.71 -9.59 3.32
CA ARG A 883 -4.83 -8.84 3.91
C ARG A 883 -6.19 -9.47 3.61
N GLY A 884 -6.24 -10.51 2.77
CA GLY A 884 -7.49 -11.12 2.33
C GLY A 884 -8.19 -10.35 1.21
N VAL A 885 -7.51 -9.37 0.59
CA VAL A 885 -8.07 -8.59 -0.54
C VAL A 885 -7.81 -9.33 -1.86
N PRO A 886 -8.83 -9.49 -2.73
CA PRO A 886 -8.64 -10.09 -4.05
C PRO A 886 -7.68 -9.26 -4.90
N CYS A 887 -6.62 -9.90 -5.42
CA CYS A 887 -5.61 -9.27 -6.25
C CYS A 887 -5.45 -10.05 -7.57
N LEU A 888 -5.29 -9.31 -8.66
CA LEU A 888 -5.02 -9.88 -9.97
C LEU A 888 -3.77 -10.76 -9.96
N LYS A 889 -3.85 -11.94 -10.58
CA LYS A 889 -2.74 -12.87 -10.74
C LYS A 889 -2.78 -13.49 -12.13
N VAL A 890 -1.60 -13.68 -12.73
CA VAL A 890 -1.47 -14.39 -14.01
C VAL A 890 -1.34 -15.88 -13.74
N SER A 891 -2.22 -16.68 -14.35
CA SER A 891 -2.18 -18.13 -14.23
C SER A 891 -1.04 -18.74 -15.06
N ASP A 892 -0.58 -19.95 -14.71
CA ASP A 892 0.40 -20.66 -15.52
C ASP A 892 -0.15 -21.02 -16.91
N ASP A 893 -1.46 -21.14 -17.03
CA ASP A 893 -2.18 -21.36 -18.28
C ASP A 893 -1.99 -20.19 -19.27
N GLN A 894 -2.21 -18.97 -18.78
CA GLN A 894 -2.03 -17.74 -19.53
C GLN A 894 -0.56 -17.58 -19.97
N LYS A 895 0.40 -17.89 -19.10
CA LYS A 895 1.84 -17.86 -19.45
C LYS A 895 2.22 -18.92 -20.49
N ALA A 896 1.64 -20.12 -20.44
CA ALA A 896 1.95 -21.20 -21.37
C ALA A 896 1.45 -20.93 -22.81
N THR A 897 0.40 -20.14 -22.94
CA THR A 897 -0.24 -19.76 -24.22
C THR A 897 0.29 -18.46 -24.81
N ALA A 898 0.84 -17.58 -23.97
CA ALA A 898 1.43 -16.31 -24.40
C ALA A 898 2.63 -16.49 -25.33
N SER A 899 2.81 -15.54 -26.26
CA SER A 899 3.91 -15.52 -27.24
C SER A 899 4.79 -14.30 -27.03
N ALA A 900 6.09 -14.52 -26.81
CA ALA A 900 7.06 -13.47 -26.54
C ALA A 900 7.26 -12.49 -27.72
N GLY A 901 6.95 -12.91 -28.95
CA GLY A 901 7.16 -12.09 -30.16
C GLY A 901 6.09 -11.02 -30.42
N LYS A 902 4.99 -10.99 -29.67
CA LYS A 902 3.86 -10.06 -29.87
C LYS A 902 3.56 -9.13 -28.69
N SER A 903 4.31 -9.21 -27.60
CA SER A 903 4.09 -8.35 -26.42
C SER A 903 4.67 -6.96 -26.64
N SER A 904 3.87 -5.91 -26.42
CA SER A 904 4.36 -4.53 -26.34
C SER A 904 5.46 -4.41 -25.29
N SER A 905 6.52 -3.65 -25.59
CA SER A 905 7.62 -3.42 -24.64
C SER A 905 7.08 -2.75 -23.37
N PHE A 906 7.18 -3.47 -22.24
CA PHE A 906 6.88 -2.94 -20.91
C PHE A 906 7.76 -1.73 -20.56
N ASP A 907 8.94 -1.61 -21.17
CA ASP A 907 9.82 -0.46 -20.94
C ASP A 907 9.14 0.85 -21.34
N LYS A 908 8.31 0.86 -22.40
CA LYS A 908 7.56 2.06 -22.79
C LYS A 908 6.55 2.47 -21.73
N LEU A 909 5.85 1.52 -21.10
CA LEU A 909 4.86 1.79 -20.03
C LEU A 909 5.46 2.31 -18.73
N THR A 910 6.78 2.28 -18.60
CA THR A 910 7.51 2.67 -17.38
C THR A 910 8.56 3.74 -17.66
N HIS A 911 8.64 4.23 -18.92
CA HIS A 911 9.62 5.22 -19.31
C HIS A 911 9.07 6.64 -19.09
N PRO A 912 9.73 7.48 -18.28
CA PRO A 912 9.21 8.80 -17.90
C PRO A 912 8.95 9.74 -19.07
N ASN A 913 9.76 9.68 -20.14
CA ASN A 913 9.60 10.54 -21.32
C ASN A 913 8.47 10.13 -22.28
N THR A 914 7.78 9.02 -22.03
CA THR A 914 6.69 8.56 -22.91
C THR A 914 5.33 9.12 -22.51
N HIS A 915 5.25 9.81 -21.38
CA HIS A 915 4.03 10.43 -20.86
C HIS A 915 4.27 11.89 -20.54
N ALA A 916 3.43 12.78 -21.07
CA ALA A 916 3.51 14.22 -20.83
C ALA A 916 2.19 14.73 -20.27
N LEU A 917 2.26 15.62 -19.29
CA LEU A 917 1.09 16.29 -18.75
C LEU A 917 0.82 17.60 -19.49
N LYS A 918 -0.47 17.95 -19.61
CA LYS A 918 -0.93 19.19 -20.25
C LYS A 918 -0.41 20.43 -19.48
N LYS A 919 -0.44 21.58 -20.15
CA LYS A 919 0.04 22.88 -19.63
C LYS A 919 -0.47 23.18 -18.21
N GLU A 920 -1.74 22.90 -17.93
CA GLU A 920 -2.39 23.21 -16.66
C GLU A 920 -1.73 22.51 -15.47
N PHE A 921 -1.24 21.29 -15.67
CA PHE A 921 -0.48 20.54 -14.66
C PHE A 921 0.94 21.10 -14.50
N GLN A 922 1.57 21.52 -15.60
CA GLN A 922 2.93 22.10 -15.57
C GLN A 922 2.98 23.42 -14.78
N ARG A 923 1.84 24.14 -14.67
CA ARG A 923 1.72 25.35 -13.85
C ARG A 923 1.95 25.12 -12.35
N LEU A 924 1.95 23.87 -11.88
CA LEU A 924 2.44 23.51 -10.54
C LEU A 924 3.85 24.06 -10.30
N MET A 925 4.67 24.10 -11.35
CA MET A 925 6.05 24.56 -11.27
C MET A 925 6.20 26.08 -11.24
N GLU A 926 5.16 26.85 -11.53
CA GLU A 926 5.19 28.31 -11.42
C GLU A 926 5.28 28.72 -9.93
N THR A 927 6.04 29.77 -9.62
CA THR A 927 6.12 30.32 -8.27
C THR A 927 4.73 30.74 -7.78
N LYS A 928 4.39 30.45 -6.52
CA LYS A 928 3.12 30.93 -5.95
C LYS A 928 3.16 32.46 -5.85
N THR A 929 2.13 33.14 -6.36
CA THR A 929 1.95 34.60 -6.28
C THR A 929 0.55 34.92 -5.78
N LYS A 930 0.23 36.20 -5.52
CA LYS A 930 -1.14 36.61 -5.15
C LYS A 930 -2.20 36.16 -6.17
N GLN A 931 -1.85 36.12 -7.45
CA GLN A 931 -2.75 35.68 -8.54
C GLN A 931 -2.64 34.18 -8.85
N HIS A 932 -1.52 33.54 -8.50
CA HIS A 932 -1.26 32.11 -8.71
C HIS A 932 -0.99 31.42 -7.38
N THR A 933 -2.04 31.15 -6.61
CA THR A 933 -1.93 30.44 -5.34
C THR A 933 -3.04 29.41 -5.17
N TRP A 934 -2.84 28.50 -4.23
CA TRP A 934 -3.78 27.51 -3.74
C TRP A 934 -3.41 27.12 -2.31
N PRO A 935 -4.35 26.58 -1.51
CA PRO A 935 -4.05 26.09 -0.17
C PRO A 935 -2.94 25.03 -0.16
N SER A 936 -2.18 24.97 0.94
CA SER A 936 -1.22 23.90 1.18
C SER A 936 -1.75 23.03 2.33
N THR A 937 -1.88 21.73 2.11
CA THR A 937 -2.40 20.79 3.10
C THR A 937 -1.24 20.30 3.98
N THR A 938 -0.98 21.03 5.06
CA THR A 938 -0.11 20.57 6.16
C THR A 938 -0.96 20.03 7.30
N GLN A 939 -0.39 19.21 8.19
CA GLN A 939 -1.10 18.72 9.38
C GLN A 939 -1.74 19.87 10.18
N GLN A 940 -0.97 20.93 10.42
CA GLN A 940 -1.46 22.08 11.18
C GLN A 940 -2.66 22.71 10.46
N MET A 941 -2.65 22.75 9.13
CA MET A 941 -3.76 23.27 8.34
C MET A 941 -5.00 22.37 8.33
N GLU A 942 -4.83 21.06 8.43
CA GLU A 942 -5.94 20.12 8.61
C GLU A 942 -6.61 20.32 9.97
N TRP A 943 -5.79 20.51 11.02
CA TRP A 943 -6.31 20.85 12.34
C TRP A 943 -7.04 22.21 12.36
N GLN A 944 -6.47 23.24 11.73
CA GLN A 944 -7.13 24.54 11.61
C GLN A 944 -8.47 24.44 10.89
N GLN A 945 -8.57 23.60 9.85
CA GLN A 945 -9.83 23.34 9.16
C GLN A 945 -10.89 22.74 10.09
N VAL A 946 -10.53 21.79 10.97
CA VAL A 946 -11.48 21.20 11.93
C VAL A 946 -11.99 22.28 12.87
N VAL A 947 -11.07 22.97 13.57
CA VAL A 947 -11.43 23.96 14.58
C VAL A 947 -12.26 25.10 13.98
N ALA A 948 -11.90 25.57 12.79
CA ALA A 948 -12.67 26.56 12.05
C ALA A 948 -14.05 26.03 11.65
N THR A 949 -14.16 24.75 11.26
CA THR A 949 -15.44 24.11 10.93
C THR A 949 -16.34 24.00 12.15
N GLU A 950 -15.83 23.54 13.30
CA GLU A 950 -16.61 23.43 14.54
C GLU A 950 -17.11 24.81 15.00
N TRP A 951 -16.22 25.81 15.02
CA TRP A 951 -16.61 27.18 15.37
C TRP A 951 -17.65 27.75 14.40
N PHE A 952 -17.40 27.60 13.10
CA PHE A 952 -18.29 28.09 12.06
C PHE A 952 -19.71 27.51 12.22
N LEU A 953 -19.82 26.19 12.39
CA LEU A 953 -21.12 25.54 12.54
C LEU A 953 -21.80 25.94 13.86
N CYS A 954 -21.05 26.06 14.96
CA CYS A 954 -21.58 26.55 16.23
C CYS A 954 -22.15 27.98 16.09
N TYR A 955 -21.38 28.90 15.49
CA TYR A 955 -21.82 30.28 15.24
C TYR A 955 -23.03 30.35 14.31
N MET A 956 -23.09 29.51 13.28
CA MET A 956 -24.22 29.53 12.33
C MET A 956 -25.52 28.99 12.93
N GLN A 957 -25.43 28.14 13.96
CA GLN A 957 -26.59 27.61 14.70
C GLN A 957 -27.04 28.56 15.81
N ASP A 958 -26.10 29.13 16.57
CA ASP A 958 -26.33 29.87 17.82
C ASP A 958 -25.72 31.29 17.79
N GLY A 959 -25.66 31.93 16.62
CA GLY A 959 -24.95 33.19 16.41
C GLY A 959 -25.37 34.35 17.32
N ASP A 960 -26.64 34.35 17.74
CA ASP A 960 -27.19 35.36 18.66
C ASP A 960 -26.54 35.31 20.05
N LYS A 961 -25.96 34.18 20.44
CA LYS A 961 -25.19 34.03 21.68
C LYS A 961 -23.81 34.69 21.62
N PHE A 962 -23.36 35.10 20.43
CA PHE A 962 -22.01 35.60 20.19
C PHE A 962 -22.04 37.03 19.61
N ALA A 963 -22.27 38.01 20.49
CA ALA A 963 -22.39 39.43 20.12
C ALA A 963 -21.17 39.98 19.37
N ALA A 964 -19.97 39.44 19.62
CA ALA A 964 -18.73 39.82 18.95
C ALA A 964 -18.58 39.31 17.50
N GLY A 965 -19.57 38.54 16.99
CA GLY A 965 -19.64 38.11 15.60
C GLY A 965 -18.76 36.90 15.25
N PRO A 966 -18.73 36.48 13.96
CA PRO A 966 -18.15 35.21 13.52
C PRO A 966 -16.63 35.15 13.61
N ASN A 967 -15.95 36.29 13.76
CA ASN A 967 -14.49 36.33 13.85
C ASN A 967 -14.00 36.35 15.29
N SER A 968 -14.88 36.48 16.29
CA SER A 968 -14.52 36.69 17.70
C SER A 968 -13.77 35.53 18.35
N ALA A 969 -14.00 34.29 17.89
CA ALA A 969 -13.39 33.10 18.48
C ALA A 969 -11.87 33.00 18.30
N TRP A 970 -11.25 33.95 17.60
CA TRP A 970 -9.79 34.02 17.43
C TRP A 970 -9.04 34.08 18.78
N LEU A 971 -9.70 34.60 19.84
CA LEU A 971 -9.15 34.69 21.19
C LEU A 971 -8.83 33.32 21.79
N SER A 972 -9.35 32.23 21.23
CA SER A 972 -9.05 30.86 21.63
C SER A 972 -7.55 30.51 21.56
N VAL A 973 -6.76 31.25 20.77
CA VAL A 973 -5.29 31.11 20.77
C VAL A 973 -4.64 31.44 22.13
N LEU A 974 -5.36 32.15 23.01
CA LEU A 974 -4.93 32.50 24.36
C LEU A 974 -5.26 31.43 25.40
N ALA A 975 -6.00 30.36 25.04
CA ALA A 975 -6.36 29.29 25.97
C ALA A 975 -5.10 28.68 26.61
N GLY A 976 -4.05 28.47 25.82
CA GLY A 976 -2.75 28.03 26.31
C GLY A 976 -2.12 26.89 25.53
N ALA A 977 -1.17 26.20 26.14
CA ALA A 977 -0.56 25.01 25.55
C ALA A 977 -1.32 23.74 25.94
N ALA A 978 -1.10 22.65 25.20
CA ALA A 978 -1.62 21.34 25.59
C ALA A 978 -1.04 20.93 26.96
N GLY A 979 -1.89 20.45 27.85
CA GLY A 979 -1.55 20.10 29.22
C GLY A 979 -1.85 21.16 30.27
N GLU A 980 -2.15 22.38 29.86
CA GLU A 980 -2.57 23.44 30.78
C GLU A 980 -4.07 23.35 31.07
N VAL A 981 -4.48 23.93 32.19
CA VAL A 981 -5.88 23.94 32.64
C VAL A 981 -6.45 25.35 32.55
N VAL A 982 -7.65 25.44 31.98
CA VAL A 982 -8.45 26.67 31.93
C VAL A 982 -9.81 26.44 32.53
N ALA A 983 -10.40 27.51 33.05
CA ALA A 983 -11.76 27.49 33.56
C ALA A 983 -12.58 28.63 32.94
N CYS A 984 -13.85 28.34 32.66
CA CYS A 984 -14.85 29.31 32.27
C CYS A 984 -15.77 29.55 33.47
N GLN A 985 -15.61 30.71 34.13
CA GLN A 985 -16.32 31.04 35.36
C GLN A 985 -17.84 31.12 35.13
N ARG A 986 -18.27 31.70 34.00
CA ARG A 986 -19.68 31.83 33.60
C ARG A 986 -20.36 30.47 33.39
N ALA A 987 -19.66 29.50 32.82
CA ALA A 987 -20.19 28.17 32.55
C ALA A 987 -20.02 27.20 33.73
N GLY A 988 -19.17 27.54 34.70
CA GLY A 988 -18.80 26.63 35.78
C GLY A 988 -17.98 25.42 35.30
N GLU A 989 -17.26 25.57 34.18
CA GLU A 989 -16.50 24.50 33.54
C GLU A 989 -15.00 24.67 33.81
N ILE A 990 -14.31 23.56 34.08
CA ILE A 990 -12.86 23.49 34.19
C ILE A 990 -12.33 22.35 33.31
N MET A 991 -11.25 22.60 32.59
CA MET A 991 -10.88 21.77 31.46
C MET A 991 -9.37 21.71 31.23
N LEU A 992 -8.90 20.53 30.88
CA LEU A 992 -7.53 20.29 30.42
C LEU A 992 -7.45 20.51 28.91
N ILE A 993 -6.56 21.40 28.48
CA ILE A 993 -6.35 21.69 27.06
C ILE A 993 -5.62 20.51 26.41
N LEU A 994 -6.20 19.96 25.34
CA LEU A 994 -5.57 18.89 24.57
C LEU A 994 -4.87 19.44 23.33
N ALA A 995 -5.50 20.35 22.60
CA ALA A 995 -4.94 20.99 21.42
C ALA A 995 -5.60 22.33 21.12
N VAL A 996 -4.81 23.34 20.73
CA VAL A 996 -5.29 24.70 20.41
C VAL A 996 -5.23 24.99 18.92
N GLY A 997 -6.25 25.67 18.40
CA GLY A 997 -6.34 26.19 17.04
C GLY A 997 -6.74 27.67 17.03
N SER A 998 -6.84 28.25 15.84
CA SER A 998 -7.10 29.68 15.66
C SER A 998 -8.47 30.08 16.16
N TYR A 999 -9.51 29.26 15.99
CA TYR A 999 -10.89 29.62 16.35
C TYR A 999 -11.48 28.77 17.47
N GLY A 1000 -10.65 28.05 18.21
CA GLY A 1000 -11.11 27.12 19.25
C GLY A 1000 -10.00 26.18 19.70
N PHE A 1001 -10.33 25.34 20.67
CA PHE A 1001 -9.43 24.34 21.20
C PHE A 1001 -10.21 23.08 21.59
N ALA A 1002 -9.59 21.92 21.45
CA ALA A 1002 -10.12 20.68 22.02
C ALA A 1002 -9.65 20.56 23.46
N ALA A 1003 -10.59 20.31 24.37
CA ALA A 1003 -10.32 20.16 25.79
C ALA A 1003 -11.05 18.94 26.35
N TRP A 1004 -10.63 18.52 27.55
CA TRP A 1004 -11.27 17.47 28.33
C TRP A 1004 -11.78 18.06 29.63
N ASP A 1005 -13.08 17.99 29.87
CA ASP A 1005 -13.69 18.44 31.13
C ASP A 1005 -13.11 17.67 32.32
N LEU A 1006 -12.79 18.43 33.38
CA LEU A 1006 -12.24 17.93 34.63
C LEU A 1006 -13.30 17.97 35.74
N GLU A 1007 -13.18 17.06 36.70
CA GLU A 1007 -13.94 17.07 37.94
C GLU A 1007 -13.03 17.23 39.16
N LEU A 1008 -13.59 17.67 40.28
CA LEU A 1008 -12.89 17.75 41.57
C LEU A 1008 -12.54 16.34 42.06
N ALA A 1009 -11.27 16.11 42.38
CA ALA A 1009 -10.81 14.89 43.02
C ALA A 1009 -11.24 14.88 44.50
N ALA A 1010 -12.41 14.31 44.76
CA ALA A 1010 -13.00 14.25 46.10
C ALA A 1010 -12.04 13.61 47.12
N GLY A 1011 -11.82 14.27 48.25
CA GLY A 1011 -10.95 13.79 49.33
C GLY A 1011 -9.45 14.08 49.15
N VAL A 1012 -9.04 14.67 48.03
CA VAL A 1012 -7.64 15.06 47.77
C VAL A 1012 -7.53 16.58 47.84
N ARG A 1013 -6.84 17.09 48.87
CA ARG A 1013 -6.44 18.50 48.96
C ARG A 1013 -4.95 18.60 48.74
N THR A 1014 -4.52 19.64 48.02
CA THR A 1014 -3.08 19.90 47.87
C THR A 1014 -2.46 20.24 49.22
N ALA A 1015 -1.13 20.17 49.33
CA ALA A 1015 -0.41 20.59 50.53
C ALA A 1015 -0.71 22.05 50.95
N ALA A 1016 -1.14 22.88 50.00
CA ALA A 1016 -1.57 24.27 50.20
C ALA A 1016 -3.10 24.43 50.45
N GLY A 1017 -3.84 23.32 50.58
CA GLY A 1017 -5.29 23.33 50.80
C GLY A 1017 -6.13 23.65 49.57
N MET A 1018 -5.53 23.71 48.38
CA MET A 1018 -6.20 24.01 47.10
C MET A 1018 -6.84 22.76 46.49
N SER A 1019 -7.62 22.95 45.42
CA SER A 1019 -8.32 21.90 44.69
C SER A 1019 -7.36 21.00 43.89
N ALA A 1020 -7.74 19.74 43.77
CA ALA A 1020 -7.15 18.80 42.83
C ALA A 1020 -8.23 18.36 41.81
N PHE A 1021 -7.79 18.09 40.58
CA PHE A 1021 -8.67 17.79 39.47
C PHE A 1021 -8.32 16.44 38.83
N ARG A 1022 -9.32 15.75 38.30
CA ARG A 1022 -9.13 14.54 37.50
C ARG A 1022 -10.01 14.57 36.26
N PRO A 1023 -9.59 13.94 35.15
CA PRO A 1023 -10.43 13.86 33.96
C PRO A 1023 -11.70 13.04 34.20
N TYR A 1024 -12.79 13.41 33.53
CA TYR A 1024 -14.09 12.76 33.69
C TYR A 1024 -14.23 11.45 32.88
N ARG A 1025 -14.85 11.50 31.70
CA ARG A 1025 -15.08 10.36 30.79
C ARG A 1025 -14.79 10.77 29.35
N HIS A 1026 -14.67 9.82 28.42
CA HIS A 1026 -14.34 10.11 27.01
C HIS A 1026 -15.32 11.08 26.32
N ASN A 1027 -16.60 11.09 26.69
CA ASN A 1027 -17.62 11.99 26.14
C ASN A 1027 -17.50 13.45 26.64
N ALA A 1028 -16.58 13.72 27.56
CA ALA A 1028 -16.20 15.03 28.04
C ALA A 1028 -15.09 15.68 27.20
N ILE A 1029 -14.60 15.02 26.15
CA ILE A 1029 -13.70 15.63 25.18
C ILE A 1029 -14.52 16.41 24.16
N ARG A 1030 -14.36 17.74 24.10
CA ARG A 1030 -15.18 18.65 23.30
C ARG A 1030 -14.35 19.81 22.75
N PHE A 1031 -14.94 20.55 21.80
CA PHE A 1031 -14.38 21.80 21.29
C PHE A 1031 -14.96 22.99 22.05
N HIS A 1032 -14.09 23.90 22.44
CA HIS A 1032 -14.43 25.14 23.14
C HIS A 1032 -13.93 26.34 22.33
N HIS A 1033 -14.65 27.45 22.48
CA HIS A 1033 -14.45 28.67 21.71
C HIS A 1033 -14.46 29.88 22.66
N ILE A 1034 -13.37 30.63 22.68
CA ILE A 1034 -13.24 31.84 23.49
C ILE A 1034 -13.59 33.03 22.61
N THR A 1035 -14.68 33.71 22.93
CA THR A 1035 -15.17 34.90 22.21
C THR A 1035 -15.04 36.19 23.04
N GLU A 1036 -14.90 36.03 24.36
CA GLU A 1036 -14.72 37.08 25.36
C GLU A 1036 -13.67 36.59 26.38
N LEU A 1037 -12.87 37.49 26.96
CA LEU A 1037 -11.80 37.11 27.90
C LEU A 1037 -12.19 37.20 29.38
N GLU A 1038 -13.25 37.94 29.72
CA GLU A 1038 -13.57 38.32 31.11
C GLU A 1038 -13.82 37.11 32.02
N ASP A 1039 -14.48 36.06 31.52
CA ASP A 1039 -14.82 34.87 32.31
C ASP A 1039 -13.81 33.72 32.21
N TRP A 1040 -12.75 33.89 31.43
CA TRP A 1040 -11.76 32.85 31.18
C TRP A 1040 -10.50 33.07 32.00
N VAL A 1041 -10.15 32.06 32.79
CA VAL A 1041 -8.96 32.07 33.63
C VAL A 1041 -8.08 30.85 33.37
N SER A 1042 -6.77 31.04 33.46
CA SER A 1042 -5.79 29.96 33.53
C SER A 1042 -5.70 29.49 34.96
N VAL A 1043 -5.79 28.18 35.18
CA VAL A 1043 -5.63 27.56 36.50
C VAL A 1043 -4.26 26.87 36.52
N PRO A 1044 -3.26 27.41 37.23
CA PRO A 1044 -1.94 26.80 37.31
C PRO A 1044 -2.01 25.46 38.05
N VAL A 1045 -1.57 24.39 37.39
CA VAL A 1045 -1.60 23.04 37.93
C VAL A 1045 -0.25 22.34 37.77
N LYS A 1046 -0.01 21.34 38.61
CA LYS A 1046 1.06 20.35 38.45
C LYS A 1046 0.50 18.93 38.61
N PRO A 1047 1.11 17.90 38.03
CA PRO A 1047 0.79 16.52 38.35
C PRO A 1047 1.01 16.20 39.84
N GLY A 1048 0.12 15.42 40.44
CA GLY A 1048 0.23 14.85 41.78
C GLY A 1048 -0.30 13.42 41.80
N LEU A 1049 0.05 12.63 42.82
CA LEU A 1049 -0.39 11.23 42.96
C LEU A 1049 -1.26 11.05 44.21
N SER A 1050 -2.29 10.21 44.10
CA SER A 1050 -3.14 9.84 45.24
C SER A 1050 -2.41 8.85 46.17
N GLY A 1051 -1.44 9.32 46.95
CA GLY A 1051 -0.54 8.48 47.75
C GLY A 1051 0.71 8.02 46.99
N PRO A 1052 1.55 7.13 47.54
CA PRO A 1052 2.86 6.77 46.97
C PRO A 1052 2.79 6.00 45.63
N HIS A 1053 1.65 5.36 45.33
CA HIS A 1053 1.41 4.57 44.12
C HIS A 1053 0.01 4.79 43.52
N GLY A 1054 -0.66 5.89 43.88
CA GLY A 1054 -2.06 6.11 43.46
C GLY A 1054 -2.21 6.67 42.04
N PRO A 1055 -3.46 6.79 41.55
CA PRO A 1055 -3.76 7.46 40.30
C PRO A 1055 -3.28 8.92 40.32
N LEU A 1056 -2.93 9.42 39.14
CA LEU A 1056 -2.46 10.79 38.94
C LEU A 1056 -3.65 11.77 38.93
N HIS A 1057 -3.49 12.89 39.61
CA HIS A 1057 -4.41 14.03 39.62
C HIS A 1057 -3.65 15.32 39.30
N LEU A 1058 -4.36 16.40 38.97
CA LEU A 1058 -3.79 17.72 38.71
C LEU A 1058 -4.00 18.60 39.93
N GLU A 1059 -2.93 18.92 40.64
CA GLU A 1059 -2.93 19.77 41.84
C GLU A 1059 -2.82 21.24 41.46
N GLN A 1060 -3.75 22.07 41.91
CA GLN A 1060 -3.63 23.51 41.76
C GLN A 1060 -2.44 24.05 42.57
N THR A 1061 -1.56 24.81 41.91
CA THR A 1061 -0.32 25.32 42.52
C THR A 1061 -0.40 26.78 42.96
N SER A 1062 -1.25 27.58 42.33
CA SER A 1062 -1.47 28.99 42.67
C SER A 1062 -2.88 29.44 42.30
N GLU A 1063 -3.22 30.68 42.66
CA GLU A 1063 -4.49 31.29 42.28
C GLU A 1063 -4.63 31.37 40.74
N ALA A 1064 -5.88 31.32 40.29
CA ALA A 1064 -6.21 31.44 38.88
C ALA A 1064 -5.93 32.87 38.40
N MET A 1065 -5.43 33.01 37.18
CA MET A 1065 -5.05 34.30 36.59
C MET A 1065 -5.72 34.50 35.24
N SER A 1066 -5.85 35.74 34.79
CA SER A 1066 -6.42 36.05 33.48
C SER A 1066 -5.60 35.40 32.36
N LEU A 1067 -6.26 34.96 31.28
CA LEU A 1067 -5.56 34.32 30.16
C LEU A 1067 -4.42 35.19 29.57
N PRO A 1068 -4.59 36.50 29.33
CA PRO A 1068 -3.49 37.33 28.81
C PRO A 1068 -2.27 37.33 29.73
N LEU A 1069 -2.48 37.48 31.05
CA LEU A 1069 -1.40 37.48 32.03
C LEU A 1069 -0.68 36.14 32.06
N ALA A 1070 -1.43 35.03 32.07
CA ALA A 1070 -0.87 33.68 31.98
C ALA A 1070 0.00 33.49 30.73
N ARG A 1071 -0.48 33.96 29.57
CA ARG A 1071 0.28 33.86 28.31
C ARG A 1071 1.53 34.74 28.30
N ILE A 1072 1.51 35.89 28.96
CA ILE A 1072 2.69 36.75 29.11
C ILE A 1072 3.76 36.02 29.94
N HIS A 1073 3.39 35.44 31.08
CA HIS A 1073 4.31 34.65 31.91
C HIS A 1073 4.87 33.40 31.18
N ALA A 1074 4.11 32.85 30.24
CA ALA A 1074 4.50 31.71 29.40
C ALA A 1074 5.26 32.08 28.09
N GLY A 1075 5.45 33.37 27.78
CA GLY A 1075 6.11 33.81 26.55
C GLY A 1075 5.14 33.99 25.36
N LEU A 1076 4.24 34.97 25.46
CA LEU A 1076 3.21 35.27 24.46
C LEU A 1076 3.77 35.33 23.01
N ASN A 1077 3.12 34.59 22.11
CA ASN A 1077 3.50 34.50 20.70
C ASN A 1077 2.28 34.76 19.80
N LEU A 1078 1.98 36.04 19.54
CA LEU A 1078 0.87 36.46 18.66
C LEU A 1078 1.36 37.15 17.38
N THR A 1079 0.65 36.97 16.26
CA THR A 1079 0.92 37.72 15.03
C THR A 1079 0.68 39.23 15.22
N CYS A 1080 1.26 40.09 14.37
CA CYS A 1080 1.01 41.54 14.46
C CYS A 1080 -0.48 41.88 14.47
N LYS A 1081 -1.27 41.22 13.61
CA LYS A 1081 -2.73 41.41 13.56
C LYS A 1081 -3.39 41.02 14.88
N GLN A 1082 -3.06 39.86 15.45
CA GLN A 1082 -3.59 39.44 16.75
C GLN A 1082 -3.18 40.37 17.89
N CYS A 1083 -1.96 40.91 17.88
CA CYS A 1083 -1.55 41.91 18.88
C CYS A 1083 -2.38 43.20 18.75
N GLN A 1084 -2.62 43.66 17.52
CA GLN A 1084 -3.46 44.83 17.24
C GLN A 1084 -4.90 44.59 17.68
N ASP A 1085 -5.46 43.41 17.37
CA ASP A 1085 -6.81 43.02 17.73
C ASP A 1085 -6.95 42.91 19.27
N LEU A 1086 -5.94 42.38 19.96
CA LEU A 1086 -5.91 42.32 21.44
C LEU A 1086 -5.86 43.72 22.06
N LEU A 1087 -4.96 44.59 21.61
CA LEU A 1087 -4.85 45.97 22.11
C LEU A 1087 -6.12 46.77 21.86
N ALA A 1088 -6.77 46.56 20.71
CA ALA A 1088 -8.05 47.19 20.39
C ALA A 1088 -9.17 46.73 21.33
N LEU A 1089 -9.19 45.46 21.73
CA LEU A 1089 -10.14 44.92 22.71
C LEU A 1089 -10.04 45.65 24.06
N PHE A 1090 -8.81 45.98 24.49
CA PHE A 1090 -8.54 46.77 25.70
C PHE A 1090 -8.55 48.29 25.47
N LYS A 1091 -8.99 48.76 24.30
CA LYS A 1091 -9.08 50.19 23.93
C LYS A 1091 -7.74 50.94 24.03
N VAL A 1092 -6.62 50.24 23.82
CA VAL A 1092 -5.28 50.84 23.79
C VAL A 1092 -4.98 51.39 22.40
N ASN A 1093 -4.52 52.63 22.32
CA ASN A 1093 -4.16 53.26 21.05
C ASN A 1093 -2.78 52.80 20.57
N PHE A 1094 -2.69 52.38 19.30
CA PHE A 1094 -1.44 51.97 18.66
C PHE A 1094 -1.36 52.49 17.21
N ARG A 1095 -0.15 52.54 16.63
CA ARG A 1095 0.05 52.97 15.23
C ARG A 1095 -0.07 51.76 14.29
N LYS A 1096 -0.78 51.90 13.16
CA LYS A 1096 -1.07 50.79 12.21
C LYS A 1096 0.16 50.00 11.72
N ASN A 1097 1.34 50.64 11.63
CA ASN A 1097 2.57 50.02 11.11
C ASN A 1097 3.65 49.79 12.19
N GLN A 1098 3.26 49.65 13.45
CA GLN A 1098 4.22 49.31 14.51
C GLN A 1098 4.80 47.91 14.33
N SER A 1099 6.08 47.74 14.71
CA SER A 1099 6.73 46.45 14.72
C SER A 1099 6.09 45.53 15.77
N ARG A 1100 6.20 44.22 15.56
CA ARG A 1100 5.70 43.21 16.50
C ARG A 1100 6.23 43.41 17.93
N ALA A 1101 7.52 43.75 18.06
CA ALA A 1101 8.15 44.02 19.35
C ALA A 1101 7.56 45.26 20.05
N SER A 1102 7.25 46.32 19.30
CA SER A 1102 6.58 47.51 19.85
C SER A 1102 5.16 47.19 20.32
N LEU A 1103 4.42 46.35 19.59
CA LEU A 1103 3.08 45.91 20.00
C LEU A 1103 3.13 45.01 21.24
N HIS A 1104 4.12 44.11 21.33
CA HIS A 1104 4.35 43.33 22.55
C HIS A 1104 4.66 44.23 23.75
N GLY A 1105 5.48 45.28 23.57
CA GLY A 1105 5.75 46.25 24.64
C GLY A 1105 4.48 46.88 25.20
N LEU A 1106 3.57 47.33 24.34
CA LEU A 1106 2.27 47.88 24.75
C LEU A 1106 1.40 46.86 25.51
N ILE A 1107 1.45 45.58 25.12
CA ILE A 1107 0.75 44.51 25.83
C ILE A 1107 1.37 44.29 27.21
N LEU A 1108 2.70 44.30 27.33
CA LEU A 1108 3.37 44.16 28.62
C LEU A 1108 3.04 45.32 29.57
N ASP A 1109 2.99 46.55 29.06
CA ASP A 1109 2.63 47.73 29.84
C ASP A 1109 1.18 47.71 30.35
N LEU A 1110 0.30 46.93 29.70
CA LEU A 1110 -1.10 46.78 30.10
C LEU A 1110 -1.29 45.80 31.26
N PHE A 1111 -0.47 44.75 31.35
CA PHE A 1111 -0.68 43.63 32.27
C PHE A 1111 0.39 43.46 33.34
N LEU A 1112 1.56 44.08 33.19
CA LEU A 1112 2.67 43.98 34.15
C LEU A 1112 3.01 45.35 34.72
N GLU A 1113 3.21 45.41 36.03
CA GLU A 1113 3.50 46.67 36.74
C GLU A 1113 5.00 46.93 36.89
N THR A 1114 5.82 45.88 37.06
CA THR A 1114 7.25 46.03 37.36
C THR A 1114 8.14 45.86 36.12
N GLU A 1115 9.20 46.67 36.00
CA GLU A 1115 10.17 46.50 34.90
C GLU A 1115 10.93 45.17 34.96
N HIS A 1116 11.06 44.56 36.13
CA HIS A 1116 11.68 43.24 36.28
C HIS A 1116 10.85 42.14 35.60
N GLU A 1117 9.54 42.10 35.87
CA GLU A 1117 8.63 41.14 35.22
C GLU A 1117 8.54 41.37 33.72
N LYS A 1118 8.53 42.64 33.28
CA LYS A 1118 8.55 42.99 31.85
C LYS A 1118 9.81 42.48 31.18
N GLU A 1119 10.97 42.61 31.81
CA GLU A 1119 12.23 42.12 31.25
C GLU A 1119 12.27 40.58 31.19
N GLU A 1120 11.77 39.90 32.21
CA GLU A 1120 11.62 38.44 32.20
C GLU A 1120 10.68 37.98 31.08
N ALA A 1121 9.54 38.64 30.93
CA ALA A 1121 8.57 38.35 29.87
C ALA A 1121 9.16 38.61 28.47
N ARG A 1122 9.90 39.72 28.27
CA ARG A 1122 10.63 40.01 27.01
C ARG A 1122 11.61 38.89 26.69
N ARG A 1123 12.39 38.43 27.68
CA ARG A 1123 13.33 37.31 27.52
C ARG A 1123 12.62 36.02 27.10
N LYS A 1124 11.49 35.68 27.75
CA LYS A 1124 10.69 34.49 27.39
C LYS A 1124 10.06 34.61 26.00
N MET A 1125 9.50 35.76 25.65
CA MET A 1125 8.95 36.02 24.31
C MET A 1125 10.04 35.94 23.23
N ALA A 1126 11.24 36.46 23.50
CA ALA A 1126 12.38 36.36 22.58
C ALA A 1126 12.82 34.90 22.37
N ALA A 1127 12.83 34.09 23.44
CA ALA A 1127 13.12 32.66 23.34
C ALA A 1127 12.08 31.91 22.47
N CYS A 1128 10.81 32.29 22.54
CA CYS A 1128 9.74 31.74 21.70
C CYS A 1128 9.78 32.19 20.22
N LEU A 1129 10.60 33.20 19.87
CA LEU A 1129 10.76 33.72 18.50
C LEU A 1129 11.89 33.04 17.72
N LEU A 1130 12.76 32.27 18.38
CA LEU A 1130 13.74 31.44 17.68
C LEU A 1130 12.97 30.41 16.83
N PRO A 1131 13.28 30.28 15.53
CA PRO A 1131 12.59 29.31 14.69
C PRO A 1131 12.78 27.91 15.29
N GLN A 1132 11.68 27.28 15.71
CA GLN A 1132 11.66 25.84 15.84
C GLN A 1132 11.86 25.31 14.43
N GLU A 1133 13.03 24.73 14.16
CA GLU A 1133 13.31 24.12 12.88
C GLU A 1133 12.27 23.02 12.64
N GLU A 1134 11.29 23.29 11.78
CA GLU A 1134 10.51 22.23 11.14
C GLU A 1134 11.46 21.52 10.16
N GLU A 1135 12.37 20.71 10.70
CA GLU A 1135 13.23 19.87 9.89
C GLU A 1135 12.38 18.92 9.05
N HIS A 1136 12.51 19.03 7.73
CA HIS A 1136 11.97 18.07 6.78
C HIS A 1136 12.61 16.69 7.02
N ALA A 1137 11.91 15.85 7.79
CA ALA A 1137 12.44 14.62 8.37
C ALA A 1137 12.85 13.53 7.35
N GLU A 1138 12.35 13.55 6.11
CA GLU A 1138 12.50 12.42 5.19
C GLU A 1138 13.91 12.29 4.56
N ASP A 1139 14.57 13.40 4.22
CA ASP A 1139 15.93 13.35 3.65
C ASP A 1139 17.00 13.00 4.72
N SER A 1140 16.72 13.33 5.99
CA SER A 1140 17.56 13.05 7.17
C SER A 1140 17.67 11.55 7.47
N ASP A 1141 16.60 10.79 7.25
CA ASP A 1141 16.48 9.41 7.74
C ASP A 1141 17.23 8.38 6.82
N MET A 1142 17.53 8.74 5.56
CA MET A 1142 18.39 7.94 4.65
C MET A 1142 19.89 8.21 4.88
N GLU A 1143 20.23 9.46 5.19
CA GLU A 1143 21.57 9.86 5.67
C GLU A 1143 21.85 9.15 7.01
N GLU A 1144 20.87 9.12 7.92
CA GLU A 1144 20.88 8.37 9.18
C GLU A 1144 21.16 6.85 9.02
N LEU A 1145 20.66 6.22 7.95
CA LEU A 1145 20.86 4.78 7.70
C LEU A 1145 22.27 4.46 7.17
N LEU A 1146 22.84 5.36 6.36
CA LEU A 1146 24.21 5.25 5.84
C LEU A 1146 25.25 5.65 6.90
N GLU A 1147 24.89 6.55 7.80
CA GLU A 1147 25.75 7.04 8.89
C GLU A 1147 25.78 6.14 10.10
N GLN A 1148 24.70 5.40 10.39
CA GLN A 1148 24.71 4.34 11.41
C GLN A 1148 25.60 3.14 11.05
N LEU A 1149 26.08 3.05 9.80
CA LEU A 1149 26.98 2.00 9.31
C LEU A 1149 28.46 2.40 9.28
N GLU A 1150 28.79 3.68 9.49
CA GLU A 1150 30.18 4.17 9.55
C GLU A 1150 30.74 4.11 10.98
N ASP A 1151 31.75 3.27 11.19
CA ASP A 1151 32.66 3.27 12.35
C ASP A 1151 34.10 3.55 11.87
N LEU A 1152 35.06 3.78 12.79
CA LEU A 1152 36.49 3.97 12.48
C LEU A 1152 37.10 2.85 11.61
N GLU A 1153 36.54 1.63 11.66
CA GLU A 1153 36.99 0.48 10.87
C GLU A 1153 36.49 0.48 9.40
N ASN A 1154 35.47 1.30 9.08
CA ASN A 1154 34.81 1.36 7.76
C ASN A 1154 34.95 2.74 7.10
N GLN A 1155 35.81 3.60 7.64
CA GLN A 1155 36.03 4.96 7.16
C GLN A 1155 36.68 4.91 5.76
N GLY A 1156 35.92 5.28 4.73
CA GLY A 1156 36.41 5.31 3.34
C GLY A 1156 35.87 4.18 2.44
N ASP A 1157 34.83 3.46 2.85
CA ASP A 1157 34.15 2.50 1.97
C ASP A 1157 33.62 3.22 0.69
N PRO A 1158 34.04 2.80 -0.51
CA PRO A 1158 33.69 3.45 -1.77
C PRO A 1158 32.19 3.35 -2.13
N GLU A 1159 31.44 2.39 -1.58
CA GLU A 1159 29.99 2.30 -1.79
C GLU A 1159 29.23 3.29 -0.91
N ILE A 1160 29.62 3.44 0.36
CA ILE A 1160 29.04 4.41 1.30
C ILE A 1160 29.37 5.84 0.86
N GLN A 1161 30.63 6.09 0.46
CA GLN A 1161 31.07 7.38 -0.10
C GLN A 1161 30.27 7.76 -1.35
N LYS A 1162 30.01 6.80 -2.24
CA LYS A 1162 29.26 7.04 -3.49
C LYS A 1162 27.79 7.34 -3.24
N GLU A 1163 27.19 6.73 -2.22
CA GLU A 1163 25.81 7.00 -1.81
C GLU A 1163 25.68 8.37 -1.11
N LYS A 1164 26.66 8.74 -0.26
CA LYS A 1164 26.77 10.08 0.33
C LYS A 1164 27.03 11.17 -0.70
N GLU A 1165 27.88 10.91 -1.69
CA GLU A 1165 28.11 11.83 -2.81
C GLU A 1165 26.84 12.02 -3.65
N LYS A 1166 26.01 10.99 -3.86
CA LYS A 1166 24.70 11.14 -4.53
C LYS A 1166 23.73 12.00 -3.72
N ILE A 1167 23.66 11.82 -2.39
CA ILE A 1167 22.82 12.65 -1.51
C ILE A 1167 23.33 14.10 -1.51
N LYS A 1168 24.65 14.29 -1.41
CA LYS A 1168 25.30 15.60 -1.51
C LYS A 1168 25.12 16.24 -2.89
N GLN A 1169 25.07 15.46 -3.97
CA GLN A 1169 24.71 15.91 -5.32
C GLN A 1169 23.23 16.28 -5.45
N ARG A 1170 22.31 15.57 -4.78
CA ARG A 1170 20.90 15.99 -4.66
C ARG A 1170 20.79 17.33 -3.91
N ARG A 1171 21.60 17.51 -2.86
CA ARG A 1171 21.64 18.73 -2.03
C ARG A 1171 22.29 19.92 -2.74
N THR A 1172 23.38 19.69 -3.48
CA THR A 1172 24.05 20.73 -4.29
C THR A 1172 23.30 21.03 -5.59
N GLY A 1173 22.57 20.07 -6.16
CA GLY A 1173 21.57 20.30 -7.21
C GLY A 1173 20.39 21.16 -6.75
N ARG A 1174 20.11 21.21 -5.43
CA ARG A 1174 19.14 22.14 -4.80
C ARG A 1174 19.72 23.54 -4.51
N ILE A 1175 21.04 23.74 -4.57
CA ILE A 1175 21.70 25.03 -4.24
C ILE A 1175 22.34 25.73 -5.45
N ALA A 1176 22.48 25.07 -6.61
CA ALA A 1176 23.01 25.70 -7.82
C ALA A 1176 21.94 26.52 -8.58
N VAL A 1177 21.47 27.62 -7.98
CA VAL A 1177 21.06 28.81 -8.74
C VAL A 1177 21.95 29.96 -8.26
N PRO A 1178 22.97 30.37 -9.03
CA PRO A 1178 23.72 31.57 -8.70
C PRO A 1178 22.75 32.74 -8.77
N ARG A 1179 22.55 33.40 -7.64
CA ARG A 1179 21.84 34.68 -7.56
C ARG A 1179 22.70 35.70 -8.30
N ALA A 1180 22.42 35.94 -9.58
CA ALA A 1180 23.05 37.02 -10.32
C ALA A 1180 22.59 38.34 -9.68
N ALA A 1181 23.49 38.99 -8.95
CA ALA A 1181 23.32 40.38 -8.55
C ALA A 1181 23.43 41.24 -9.82
N GLY A 1182 22.42 42.11 -10.02
CA GLY A 1182 22.46 43.15 -11.05
C GLY A 1182 23.51 44.22 -10.74
N PRO A 1183 23.85 45.06 -11.71
CA PRO A 1183 25.03 45.91 -11.69
C PRO A 1183 24.78 47.12 -10.78
N ASP A 1184 25.73 47.41 -9.89
CA ASP A 1184 26.04 48.78 -9.51
C ASP A 1184 27.51 48.88 -9.08
N GLU A 1185 28.08 50.03 -9.42
CA GLU A 1185 29.48 50.37 -9.60
C GLU A 1185 30.29 50.44 -8.29
N GLY A 1186 31.60 50.19 -8.36
CA GLY A 1186 32.54 50.67 -7.34
C GLY A 1186 33.61 49.68 -6.85
N GLU A 1187 34.74 49.67 -7.56
CA GLU A 1187 36.13 49.53 -7.06
C GLU A 1187 36.70 48.28 -6.36
N GLN A 1188 37.85 47.89 -6.93
CA GLN A 1188 39.07 47.29 -6.35
C GLN A 1188 39.10 45.78 -6.03
N VAL A 1189 39.56 45.04 -7.06
CA VAL A 1189 40.11 43.68 -6.99
C VAL A 1189 41.57 43.70 -6.49
N PRO A 1190 41.97 42.75 -5.62
CA PRO A 1190 43.30 42.15 -5.73
C PRO A 1190 43.26 40.63 -5.97
N LYS A 1191 44.10 40.26 -6.94
CA LYS A 1191 44.40 38.94 -7.53
C LYS A 1191 44.64 37.81 -6.50
N ARG A 1192 44.05 36.63 -6.74
CA ARG A 1192 44.61 35.34 -6.29
C ARG A 1192 45.07 34.49 -7.48
N LYS A 1193 46.30 34.01 -7.33
CA LYS A 1193 47.18 33.37 -8.33
C LYS A 1193 46.67 32.00 -8.79
N ALA A 1194 46.74 31.77 -10.10
CA ALA A 1194 46.64 30.43 -10.70
C ALA A 1194 47.85 29.57 -10.29
N LYS A 1195 47.60 28.30 -9.93
CA LYS A 1195 48.62 27.24 -9.93
C LYS A 1195 48.29 26.22 -11.02
N ALA A 1196 49.34 25.85 -11.74
CA ALA A 1196 49.36 25.22 -13.04
C ALA A 1196 48.91 23.75 -13.07
N LYS A 1197 48.39 23.35 -14.24
CA LYS A 1197 48.14 21.97 -14.68
C LYS A 1197 49.45 21.17 -14.75
N ALA A 1198 49.42 19.93 -14.26
CA ALA A 1198 50.40 18.89 -14.59
C ALA A 1198 49.76 17.83 -15.53
N PRO A 1199 50.51 17.25 -16.48
CA PRO A 1199 49.97 16.37 -17.55
C PRO A 1199 49.82 14.89 -17.11
N PRO A 1200 49.06 14.06 -17.85
CA PRO A 1200 48.70 12.71 -17.42
C PRO A 1200 49.85 11.70 -17.60
N LYS A 1201 50.11 10.88 -16.58
CA LYS A 1201 51.07 9.76 -16.63
C LYS A 1201 50.46 8.51 -17.28
N GLN A 1202 51.16 8.04 -18.30
CA GLN A 1202 50.94 6.79 -19.03
C GLN A 1202 51.05 5.55 -18.12
N ARG A 1203 50.12 4.60 -18.30
CA ARG A 1203 50.17 3.24 -17.73
C ARG A 1203 51.15 2.39 -18.56
N LYS A 1204 52.23 1.91 -17.93
CA LYS A 1204 53.13 0.87 -18.48
C LYS A 1204 52.42 -0.49 -18.50
N LYS A 1205 52.33 -1.11 -19.68
CA LYS A 1205 52.08 -2.55 -19.89
C LYS A 1205 53.43 -3.29 -19.78
N GLY A 1206 53.47 -4.38 -19.01
CA GLY A 1206 54.56 -5.35 -19.04
C GLY A 1206 54.33 -6.37 -20.16
N LEU A 1207 55.37 -6.57 -20.98
CA LEU A 1207 55.50 -7.62 -21.98
C LEU A 1207 55.76 -8.98 -21.31
N LEU A 1208 55.26 -10.05 -21.93
CA LEU A 1208 56.02 -11.28 -22.19
C LEU A 1208 55.69 -11.78 -23.61
N GLU A 1209 56.77 -12.15 -24.30
CA GLU A 1209 57.05 -12.26 -25.73
C GLU A 1209 56.38 -13.40 -26.57
N PRO A 1210 56.64 -13.50 -27.90
CA PRO A 1210 55.67 -13.91 -28.92
C PRO A 1210 56.00 -15.24 -29.64
N LYS A 1211 55.07 -15.72 -30.50
CA LYS A 1211 55.43 -16.46 -31.72
C LYS A 1211 54.56 -16.03 -32.92
N MET A 1212 55.27 -15.82 -34.03
CA MET A 1212 54.84 -15.37 -35.37
C MET A 1212 53.83 -16.29 -36.06
N LYS A 1213 52.93 -15.74 -36.89
CA LYS A 1213 53.04 -15.71 -38.37
C LYS A 1213 51.85 -15.02 -39.04
N ALA A 1214 52.13 -14.50 -40.23
CA ALA A 1214 51.38 -13.57 -41.08
C ALA A 1214 50.09 -14.11 -41.71
N HIS A 1215 49.12 -13.23 -42.01
CA HIS A 1215 48.80 -12.77 -43.37
C HIS A 1215 47.61 -11.78 -43.42
N LEU A 1216 47.79 -10.70 -44.21
CA LEU A 1216 46.89 -10.03 -45.19
C LEU A 1216 45.36 -10.09 -44.93
N GLY A 1217 44.54 -9.04 -45.04
CA GLY A 1217 44.65 -7.70 -45.60
C GLY A 1217 43.23 -7.17 -45.89
N HIS A 1218 43.08 -5.83 -45.95
CA HIS A 1218 41.92 -5.03 -46.43
C HIS A 1218 40.57 -5.19 -45.69
N GLY A 1219 39.76 -4.17 -45.41
CA GLY A 1219 39.64 -2.81 -45.93
C GLY A 1219 38.15 -2.52 -46.19
N PHE A 1220 37.70 -1.31 -45.82
CA PHE A 1220 36.44 -0.63 -46.17
C PHE A 1220 35.18 -0.79 -45.28
N THR A 1221 35.03 0.26 -44.45
CA THR A 1221 33.87 1.16 -44.27
C THR A 1221 32.52 0.84 -44.92
N GLY A 1222 31.49 0.98 -44.07
CA GLY A 1222 30.07 1.22 -44.37
C GLY A 1222 29.34 1.47 -43.06
#